data_AF-A0A399ZM24-F1
#
_entry.id   AF-A0A399ZM24-F1
#
_cell.length_a   1.000
_cell.length_b   1.000
_cell.length_c   1.000
_cell.angle_alpha   90.00
_cell.angle_beta   90.00
_cell.angle_gamma   90.00
#
_symmetry.space_group_name_H-M   'P 1'
#
loop_
_entity.id
_entity.type
_entity.pdbx_description
1 polymer ?
#
loop_
_entity_poly.entity_id
_entity_poly.type
_entity_poly.pdbx_seq_one_letter_code
_entity_poly.pdbx_strand_id
1 'polypeptide(L)'
;MNSRWFYFLCSIEGAVAMVALLLIPSEGGSVSLARLGLLTILFSFILIFAWMGFRPPQLNRLVRPLPTLLSALLSLTFSLLLFLLRYLNPDALLPLYTRLSPLLWYLLVLSIQFTLYLLILKNGFHLDSLKQNRPVFIASLSAFCLLLVILLFVSLTKLGITKDDAYWGEPDVAILGWQFALAILLGAAFLNFKFSNSPILNFLLPFSIYLTASALWLSVPIDSLKNSFYAPITPPYTTPFPYSDAGFYDYLSQSLLIGTDYLGGIPPRPLYVTFLAALHFLFGQDYVKVIAAQTLVFALFPVALYWLGTKLHSRAAGVTVALFAIFRELTTLWISSNTRTASAKMFVTDFATAMGIAFVCLVVMHWLERRDTKSAVVAGGAFGLLLLLRTQSLIILPFVFILAWFVYKRKWKDWLIACVAFGLVMSATIMPWLIHNYKVVGQFAFDDPSQMAVIYSQYSFEGNLDISQFDFESESLGNRLLTFTLENPGFVAGFVTNHFLNTEIGGLLSLPLIEPFNGLRAPVNLYWIEWDGRLEWYNLALVILYLAVIGIGVGAAWSRFKWVGLTPLAFNVGYALANGISRFSSWRYNLPVDWVVYFYFGVGAIEILAWVSQLFGANFGVERLAVREKGNQLPNSKIIVAAFIVIGALPWLAQGFAQSRYISSAEQLTQQVIAHDSAAAEFLSQPDAQIIEGRLLYPRFFRRNDGIFSTTPWLIYKARDFSRFGFIVLNDRAESVIFPADSPIKLTHGADVIVLGCRQKDYLEARLIYFPELNESYQTEDVLAPCQP
;
A
#
# COMPACT_ATOMS: atom_id res chain seq x y z
N MET A 1 12.79 14.18 44.80
CA MET A 1 14.05 14.43 44.06
C MET A 1 14.67 15.70 44.62
N ASN A 2 15.95 15.68 45.04
CA ASN A 2 16.61 16.87 45.58
C ASN A 2 16.90 17.84 44.42
N SER A 3 16.25 19.02 44.43
CA SER A 3 16.27 19.99 43.32
C SER A 3 17.68 20.44 42.92
N ARG A 4 18.65 20.34 43.83
CA ARG A 4 20.06 20.70 43.60
C ARG A 4 20.72 19.86 42.50
N TRP A 5 20.47 18.55 42.49
CA TRP A 5 21.11 17.63 41.53
C TRP A 5 20.68 17.88 40.08
N PHE A 6 19.43 18.32 39.87
CA PHE A 6 18.95 18.71 38.55
C PHE A 6 19.79 19.85 37.98
N TYR A 7 20.02 20.92 38.75
CA TYR A 7 20.79 22.07 38.27
C TYR A 7 22.29 21.74 38.07
N PHE A 8 22.88 20.92 38.94
CA PHE A 8 24.25 20.45 38.73
C PHE A 8 24.39 19.63 37.44
N LEU A 9 23.42 18.76 37.14
CA LEU A 9 23.40 18.00 35.89
C LEU A 9 23.36 18.95 34.67
N CYS A 10 22.45 19.93 34.67
CA CYS A 10 22.38 20.92 33.58
C CYS A 10 23.68 21.72 33.43
N SER A 11 24.40 21.98 34.52
CA SER A 11 25.71 22.63 34.48
C SER A 11 26.79 21.74 33.85
N ILE A 12 26.81 20.44 34.20
CA ILE A 12 27.77 19.46 33.65
C ILE A 12 27.53 19.27 32.16
N GLU A 13 26.27 19.12 31.74
CA GLU A 13 25.91 18.99 30.32
C GLU A 13 26.28 20.23 29.51
N GLY A 14 26.15 21.43 30.11
CA GLY A 14 26.62 22.67 29.50
C GLY A 14 28.14 22.66 29.28
N ALA A 15 28.91 22.14 30.25
CA ALA A 15 30.35 21.98 30.11
C ALA A 15 30.72 20.97 29.02
N VAL A 16 30.00 19.85 28.91
CA VAL A 16 30.16 18.87 27.82
C VAL A 16 29.91 19.52 26.46
N ALA A 17 28.83 20.31 26.33
CA ALA A 17 28.55 21.05 25.09
C ALA A 17 29.61 22.10 24.76
N MET A 18 30.16 22.78 25.76
CA MET A 18 31.27 23.73 25.59
C MET A 18 32.54 23.02 25.11
N VAL A 19 32.87 21.86 25.68
CA VAL A 19 34.00 21.02 25.23
C VAL A 19 33.77 20.54 23.80
N ALA A 20 32.57 20.03 23.48
CA ALA A 20 32.23 19.61 22.12
C ALA A 20 32.39 20.76 21.11
N LEU A 21 31.98 21.98 21.47
CA LEU A 21 32.20 23.18 20.64
C LEU A 21 33.69 23.52 20.49
N LEU A 22 34.51 23.33 21.52
CA LEU A 22 35.97 23.55 21.48
C LEU A 22 36.71 22.50 20.61
N LEU A 23 36.19 21.27 20.53
CA LEU A 23 36.77 20.21 19.69
C LEU A 23 36.55 20.41 18.19
N ILE A 24 35.62 21.30 17.78
CA ILE A 24 35.41 21.62 16.37
C ILE A 24 36.62 22.41 15.84
N PRO A 25 37.24 22.01 14.70
CA PRO A 25 38.38 22.72 14.12
C PRO A 25 38.07 24.21 13.86
N SER A 26 39.06 25.09 14.09
CA SER A 26 38.96 26.52 13.74
C SER A 26 39.43 26.75 12.30
N GLU A 27 38.72 27.60 11.56
CA GLU A 27 39.21 28.10 10.28
C GLU A 27 40.32 29.13 10.56
N GLY A 28 41.57 28.79 10.21
CA GLY A 28 42.72 29.71 10.33
C GLY A 28 43.34 29.84 11.72
N GLY A 29 43.13 28.89 12.64
CA GLY A 29 43.83 28.84 13.93
C GLY A 29 43.40 29.88 14.97
N SER A 30 42.44 30.76 14.65
CA SER A 30 41.90 31.78 15.55
C SER A 30 40.43 31.52 15.89
N VAL A 31 39.98 31.98 17.07
CA VAL A 31 38.58 31.81 17.51
C VAL A 31 37.72 32.91 16.87
N SER A 32 36.78 32.54 16.02
CA SER A 32 35.87 33.50 15.39
C SER A 32 34.95 34.19 16.41
N LEU A 33 34.50 35.41 16.10
CA LEU A 33 33.54 36.17 16.94
C LEU A 33 32.27 35.37 17.24
N ALA A 34 31.74 34.65 16.25
CA ALA A 34 30.57 33.78 16.44
C ALA A 34 30.84 32.65 17.43
N ARG A 35 32.03 32.03 17.36
CA ARG A 35 32.43 30.96 18.28
C ARG A 35 32.64 31.47 19.70
N LEU A 36 33.24 32.66 19.85
CA LEU A 36 33.34 33.34 21.14
C LEU A 36 31.94 33.60 21.72
N GLY A 37 31.00 34.11 20.92
CA GLY A 37 29.62 34.33 21.36
C GLY A 37 28.94 33.04 21.86
N LEU A 38 29.09 31.94 21.13
CA LEU A 38 28.55 30.63 21.55
C LEU A 38 29.19 30.11 22.85
N LEU A 39 30.52 30.25 22.98
CA LEU A 39 31.23 29.89 24.21
C LEU A 39 30.77 30.73 25.40
N THR A 40 30.58 32.05 25.20
CA THR A 40 30.08 32.94 26.25
C THR A 40 28.66 32.56 26.68
N ILE A 41 27.78 32.20 25.74
CA ILE A 41 26.43 31.74 26.06
C ILE A 41 26.48 30.44 26.89
N LEU A 42 27.24 29.44 26.45
CA LEU A 42 27.37 28.17 27.17
C LEU A 42 27.98 28.36 28.55
N PHE A 43 29.05 29.14 28.65
CA PHE A 43 29.69 29.46 29.93
C PHE A 43 28.74 30.18 30.88
N SER A 44 27.90 31.09 30.37
CA SER A 44 26.88 31.77 31.16
C SER A 44 25.85 30.78 31.71
N PHE A 45 25.36 29.84 30.91
CA PHE A 45 24.45 28.79 31.38
C PHE A 45 25.09 27.89 32.44
N ILE A 46 26.34 27.48 32.26
CA ILE A 46 27.10 26.68 33.24
C ILE A 46 27.12 27.41 34.60
N LEU A 47 27.51 28.69 34.61
CA LEU A 47 27.58 29.47 35.86
C LEU A 47 26.21 29.66 36.50
N ILE A 48 25.17 29.97 35.71
CA ILE A 48 23.80 30.14 36.20
C ILE A 48 23.29 28.86 36.85
N PHE A 49 23.43 27.71 36.19
CA PHE A 49 22.95 26.44 36.71
C PHE A 49 23.80 25.91 37.87
N ALA A 50 25.12 26.12 37.87
CA ALA A 50 25.95 25.82 39.02
C ALA A 50 25.51 26.64 40.26
N TRP A 51 25.25 27.94 40.08
CA TRP A 51 24.76 28.80 41.14
C TRP A 51 23.38 28.37 41.65
N MET A 52 22.45 28.00 40.77
CA MET A 52 21.15 27.42 41.14
C MET A 52 21.29 26.06 41.84
N GLY A 53 22.32 25.27 41.55
CA GLY A 53 22.63 24.03 42.28
C GLY A 53 22.95 24.30 43.76
N PHE A 54 23.72 25.34 44.04
CA PHE A 54 24.02 25.77 45.43
C PHE A 54 22.83 26.47 46.10
N ARG A 55 22.06 27.25 45.34
CA ARG A 55 20.88 28.01 45.82
C ARG A 55 19.66 27.73 44.93
N PRO A 56 18.97 26.59 45.12
CA PRO A 56 17.87 26.19 44.25
C PRO A 56 16.68 27.15 44.38
N PRO A 57 16.17 27.72 43.26
CA PRO A 57 15.03 28.62 43.29
C PRO A 57 13.74 27.88 43.64
N GLN A 58 12.80 28.58 44.27
CA GLN A 58 11.45 28.07 44.48
C GLN A 58 10.62 28.16 43.19
N LEU A 59 10.32 27.02 42.58
CA LEU A 59 9.65 26.96 41.27
C LEU A 59 8.11 27.00 41.36
N ASN A 60 7.50 27.28 42.52
CA ASN A 60 6.04 27.18 42.73
C ASN A 60 5.20 27.94 41.68
N ARG A 61 5.71 29.05 41.11
CA ARG A 61 5.05 29.80 40.02
C ARG A 61 5.17 29.13 38.64
N LEU A 62 6.23 28.35 38.43
CA LEU A 62 6.54 27.64 37.17
C LEU A 62 5.92 26.24 37.11
N VAL A 63 5.48 25.69 38.24
CA VAL A 63 4.68 24.45 38.32
C VAL A 63 3.23 24.73 37.86
N ARG A 64 3.07 25.13 36.60
CA ARG A 64 1.79 25.43 35.93
C ARG A 64 1.76 24.75 34.56
N PRO A 65 0.59 24.49 33.97
CA PRO A 65 0.50 23.83 32.65
C PRO A 65 1.24 24.57 31.53
N LEU A 66 1.18 25.90 31.52
CA LEU A 66 1.75 26.72 30.45
C LEU A 66 3.29 26.63 30.38
N PRO A 67 4.07 26.84 31.46
CA PRO A 67 5.52 26.62 31.44
C PRO A 67 5.95 25.22 31.00
N THR A 68 5.24 24.17 31.42
CA THR A 68 5.52 22.78 30.99
C THR A 68 5.24 22.58 29.50
N LEU A 69 4.16 23.15 28.98
CA LEU A 69 3.87 23.12 27.55
C LEU A 69 4.93 23.89 26.75
N LEU A 70 5.32 25.08 27.21
CA LEU A 70 6.34 25.89 26.56
C LEU A 70 7.70 25.17 26.54
N SER A 71 8.11 24.51 27.62
CA SER A 71 9.35 23.73 27.63
C SER A 71 9.30 22.52 26.68
N ALA A 72 8.14 21.86 26.57
CA ALA A 72 7.95 20.79 25.60
C ALA A 72 7.93 21.30 24.15
N LEU A 73 7.34 22.48 23.89
CA LEU A 73 7.39 23.11 22.57
C LEU A 73 8.81 23.55 22.21
N LEU A 74 9.59 24.03 23.18
CA LEU A 74 11.00 24.35 22.98
C LEU A 74 11.82 23.11 22.60
N SER A 75 11.60 21.97 23.25
CA SER A 75 12.32 20.73 22.87
C SER A 75 11.97 20.29 21.45
N LEU A 76 10.69 20.36 21.06
CA LEU A 76 10.29 20.12 19.67
C LEU A 76 10.94 21.11 18.70
N THR A 77 11.02 22.39 19.08
CA THR A 77 11.64 23.44 18.26
C THR A 77 13.14 23.19 18.07
N PHE A 78 13.88 22.87 19.14
CA PHE A 78 15.32 22.59 19.04
C PHE A 78 15.61 21.30 18.27
N SER A 79 14.78 20.27 18.45
CA SER A 79 14.85 19.03 17.66
C SER A 79 14.62 19.31 16.17
N LEU A 80 13.58 20.10 15.84
CA LEU A 80 13.29 20.50 14.47
C LEU A 80 14.42 21.35 13.87
N LEU A 81 15.00 22.29 14.64
CA LEU A 81 16.14 23.08 14.19
C LEU A 81 17.36 22.20 13.89
N LEU A 82 17.71 21.27 14.79
CA LEU A 82 18.78 20.31 14.55
C LEU A 82 18.52 19.49 13.27
N PHE A 83 17.30 18.99 13.10
CA PHE A 83 16.89 18.22 11.93
C PHE A 83 16.96 19.03 10.64
N LEU A 84 16.38 20.24 10.59
CA LEU A 84 16.37 21.09 9.40
C LEU A 84 17.77 21.60 9.05
N LEU A 85 18.57 22.01 10.03
CA LEU A 85 19.96 22.42 9.79
C LEU A 85 20.79 21.27 9.20
N ARG A 86 20.50 20.03 9.60
CA ARG A 86 21.21 18.87 9.06
C ARG A 86 20.70 18.43 7.69
N TYR A 87 19.39 18.47 7.46
CA TYR A 87 18.75 17.72 6.36
C TYR A 87 17.93 18.56 5.36
N LEU A 88 17.65 19.84 5.61
CA LEU A 88 16.90 20.68 4.66
C LEU A 88 17.72 20.99 3.40
N ASN A 89 18.97 21.39 3.59
CA ASN A 89 19.96 21.63 2.54
C ASN A 89 21.35 21.37 3.13
N PRO A 90 21.79 20.09 3.23
CA PRO A 90 23.04 19.73 3.89
C PRO A 90 24.23 20.50 3.34
N ASP A 91 24.33 20.68 2.03
CA ASP A 91 25.47 21.37 1.39
C ASP A 91 25.65 22.81 1.89
N ALA A 92 24.54 23.53 2.07
CA ALA A 92 24.57 24.92 2.54
C ALA A 92 24.62 25.04 4.07
N LEU A 93 23.95 24.14 4.80
CA LEU A 93 23.69 24.29 6.23
C LEU A 93 24.63 23.47 7.12
N LEU A 94 25.40 22.52 6.56
CA LEU A 94 26.29 21.67 7.35
C LEU A 94 27.32 22.46 8.19
N PRO A 95 27.98 23.53 7.70
CA PRO A 95 28.89 24.32 8.54
C PRO A 95 28.17 24.97 9.73
N LEU A 96 26.93 25.44 9.51
CA LEU A 96 26.09 26.03 10.54
C LEU A 96 25.63 24.98 11.55
N TYR A 97 25.19 23.80 11.08
CA TYR A 97 24.84 22.65 11.90
C TYR A 97 26.01 22.25 12.80
N THR A 98 27.21 22.05 12.23
CA THR A 98 28.39 21.62 12.99
C THR A 98 28.68 22.58 14.14
N ARG A 99 28.64 23.90 13.90
CA ARG A 99 28.95 24.93 14.92
C ARG A 99 27.82 25.15 15.94
N LEU A 100 26.55 25.11 15.52
CA LEU A 100 25.41 25.33 16.41
C LEU A 100 24.98 24.06 17.16
N SER A 101 25.30 22.87 16.65
CA SER A 101 24.81 21.61 17.22
C SER A 101 25.14 21.42 18.69
N PRO A 102 26.33 21.77 19.24
CA PRO A 102 26.59 21.59 20.67
C PRO A 102 25.63 22.39 21.55
N LEU A 103 25.37 23.66 21.18
CA LEU A 103 24.40 24.50 21.90
C LEU A 103 22.97 23.99 21.72
N LEU A 104 22.57 23.61 20.51
CA LEU A 104 21.21 23.15 20.24
C LEU A 104 20.92 21.80 20.92
N TRP A 105 21.87 20.86 20.93
CA TRP A 105 21.75 19.62 21.69
C TRP A 105 21.64 19.89 23.20
N TYR A 106 22.45 20.82 23.72
CA TYR A 106 22.34 21.24 25.12
C TYR A 106 20.95 21.80 25.45
N LEU A 107 20.45 22.74 24.63
CA LEU A 107 19.12 23.34 24.82
C LEU A 107 17.98 22.32 24.65
N LEU A 108 18.14 21.34 23.75
CA LEU A 108 17.21 20.22 23.59
C LEU A 108 17.16 19.35 24.86
N VAL A 109 18.30 18.88 25.34
CA VAL A 109 18.38 18.06 26.55
C VAL A 109 17.84 18.85 27.76
N LEU A 110 18.25 20.10 27.91
CA LEU A 110 17.79 20.99 28.97
C LEU A 110 16.27 21.17 28.95
N SER A 111 15.66 21.40 27.78
CA SER A 111 14.21 21.59 27.66
C SER A 111 13.41 20.31 27.93
N ILE A 112 13.91 19.13 27.51
CA ILE A 112 13.32 17.83 27.86
C ILE A 112 13.39 17.60 29.37
N GLN A 113 14.58 17.73 29.96
CA GLN A 113 14.79 17.53 31.39
C GLN A 113 13.95 18.49 32.22
N PHE A 114 13.87 19.76 31.83
CA PHE A 114 13.05 20.75 32.50
C PHE A 114 11.56 20.41 32.41
N THR A 115 11.09 19.92 31.25
CA THR A 115 9.72 19.43 31.09
C THR A 115 9.42 18.28 32.05
N LEU A 116 10.29 17.27 32.10
CA LEU A 116 10.15 16.13 33.02
C LEU A 116 10.22 16.58 34.48
N TYR A 117 11.13 17.50 34.81
CA TYR A 117 11.26 18.03 36.16
C TYR A 117 9.99 18.77 36.60
N LEU A 118 9.41 19.62 35.75
CA LEU A 118 8.13 20.28 36.03
C LEU A 118 6.97 19.29 36.16
N LEU A 119 6.91 18.25 35.34
CA LEU A 119 5.89 17.20 35.44
C LEU A 119 6.00 16.44 36.78
N ILE A 120 7.22 16.07 37.19
CA ILE A 120 7.48 15.41 38.48
C ILE A 120 7.08 16.32 39.64
N LEU A 121 7.43 17.61 39.59
CA LEU A 121 7.06 18.56 40.64
C LEU A 121 5.54 18.79 40.71
N LYS A 122 4.86 18.82 39.57
CA LYS A 122 3.41 19.09 39.50
C LYS A 122 2.57 17.90 39.90
N ASN A 123 2.86 16.74 39.32
CA ASN A 123 1.98 15.58 39.38
C ASN A 123 2.55 14.45 40.26
N GLY A 124 3.84 14.49 40.61
CA GLY A 124 4.56 13.35 41.19
C GLY A 124 4.96 12.30 40.15
N PHE A 125 5.69 11.28 40.61
CA PHE A 125 6.10 10.13 39.80
C PHE A 125 5.50 8.85 40.37
N HIS A 126 4.63 8.18 39.59
CA HIS A 126 3.73 7.12 40.06
C HIS A 126 4.07 5.76 39.45
N LEU A 127 5.17 5.14 39.87
CA LEU A 127 5.54 3.80 39.40
C LEU A 127 4.45 2.74 39.65
N ASP A 128 3.72 2.87 40.75
CA ASP A 128 2.63 1.95 41.10
C ASP A 128 1.47 1.98 40.10
N SER A 129 1.30 3.07 39.33
CA SER A 129 0.29 3.14 38.28
C SER A 129 0.48 2.06 37.20
N LEU A 130 1.74 1.69 36.90
CA LEU A 130 2.04 0.66 35.90
C LEU A 130 1.64 -0.75 36.35
N LYS A 131 1.52 -0.99 37.66
CA LYS A 131 1.08 -2.31 38.18
C LYS A 131 -0.33 -2.66 37.70
N GLN A 132 -1.15 -1.65 37.39
CA GLN A 132 -2.51 -1.84 36.85
C GLN A 132 -2.49 -2.48 35.44
N ASN A 133 -1.38 -2.34 34.70
CA ASN A 133 -1.22 -2.87 33.35
C ASN A 133 -0.60 -4.28 33.31
N ARG A 134 -0.49 -4.98 34.45
CA ARG A 134 0.09 -6.32 34.54
C ARG A 134 -0.45 -7.32 33.49
N PRO A 135 -1.76 -7.38 33.19
CA PRO A 135 -2.28 -8.28 32.14
C PRO A 135 -1.75 -7.92 30.74
N VAL A 136 -1.54 -6.64 30.45
CA VAL A 136 -0.96 -6.17 29.20
C VAL A 136 0.50 -6.63 29.12
N PHE A 137 1.29 -6.44 30.18
CA PHE A 137 2.70 -6.85 30.19
C PHE A 137 2.89 -8.35 29.97
N ILE A 138 2.07 -9.19 30.61
CA ILE A 138 2.16 -10.65 30.43
C ILE A 138 1.85 -11.02 28.98
N ALA A 139 0.75 -10.49 28.43
CA ALA A 139 0.38 -10.76 27.04
C ALA A 139 1.44 -10.24 26.05
N SER A 140 2.02 -9.08 26.33
CA SER A 140 3.07 -8.46 25.51
C SER A 140 4.34 -9.29 25.53
N LEU A 141 4.74 -9.79 26.70
CA LEU A 141 5.91 -10.66 26.84
C LEU A 141 5.69 -11.98 26.10
N SER A 142 4.50 -12.59 26.19
CA SER A 142 4.19 -13.81 25.43
C SER A 142 4.26 -13.59 23.92
N ALA A 143 3.69 -12.47 23.42
CA ALA A 143 3.75 -12.13 22.01
C ALA A 143 5.19 -11.85 21.56
N PHE A 144 5.96 -11.09 22.35
CA PHE A 144 7.36 -10.81 22.07
C PHE A 144 8.23 -12.06 22.04
N CYS A 145 8.07 -12.97 23.02
CA CYS A 145 8.80 -14.25 23.02
C CYS A 145 8.47 -15.10 21.78
N LEU A 146 7.20 -15.13 21.35
CA LEU A 146 6.81 -15.83 20.12
C LEU A 146 7.49 -15.21 18.88
N LEU A 147 7.49 -13.88 18.78
CA LEU A 147 8.15 -13.17 17.69
C LEU A 147 9.68 -13.39 17.69
N LEU A 148 10.32 -13.44 18.86
CA LEU A 148 11.73 -13.79 18.98
C LEU A 148 12.03 -15.22 18.55
N VAL A 149 11.15 -16.17 18.87
CA VAL A 149 11.28 -17.56 18.41
C VAL A 149 11.17 -17.62 16.88
N ILE A 150 10.25 -16.88 16.28
CA ILE A 150 10.12 -16.79 14.82
C ILE A 150 11.38 -16.14 14.21
N LEU A 151 11.87 -15.04 14.78
CA LEU A 151 13.11 -14.40 14.32
C LEU A 151 14.30 -15.35 14.41
N LEU A 152 14.42 -16.11 15.50
CA LEU A 152 15.47 -17.12 15.67
C LEU A 152 15.32 -18.25 14.64
N PHE A 153 14.09 -18.72 14.41
CA PHE A 153 13.80 -19.74 13.39
C PHE A 153 14.23 -19.27 11.99
N VAL A 154 13.84 -18.06 11.58
CA VAL A 154 14.27 -17.43 10.31
C VAL A 154 15.80 -17.30 10.27
N SER A 155 16.42 -16.84 11.36
CA SER A 155 17.86 -16.62 11.43
C SER A 155 18.67 -17.91 11.27
N LEU A 156 18.18 -19.03 11.82
CA LEU A 156 18.81 -20.34 11.78
C LEU A 156 18.54 -21.09 10.46
N THR A 157 17.29 -21.06 9.97
CA THR A 157 16.88 -21.83 8.78
C THR A 157 17.08 -21.09 7.47
N LYS A 158 17.18 -19.75 7.52
CA LYS A 158 17.16 -18.83 6.36
C LYS A 158 15.86 -18.87 5.54
N LEU A 159 14.81 -19.55 6.01
CA LEU A 159 13.49 -19.48 5.41
C LEU A 159 12.89 -18.07 5.58
N GLY A 160 12.29 -17.53 4.53
CA GLY A 160 11.84 -16.14 4.40
C GLY A 160 12.86 -15.20 3.78
N ILE A 161 14.12 -15.63 3.67
CA ILE A 161 15.26 -14.81 3.22
C ILE A 161 15.89 -15.40 1.94
N THR A 162 16.11 -16.71 1.91
CA THR A 162 16.70 -17.37 0.74
C THR A 162 15.73 -17.27 -0.43
N LYS A 163 16.17 -16.64 -1.52
CA LYS A 163 15.36 -16.43 -2.73
C LYS A 163 14.96 -17.78 -3.31
N ASP A 164 13.68 -17.89 -3.65
CA ASP A 164 13.16 -18.97 -4.50
C ASP A 164 13.32 -18.56 -5.97
N ASP A 165 13.53 -19.53 -6.86
CA ASP A 165 13.65 -19.31 -8.30
C ASP A 165 12.29 -18.95 -8.94
N ALA A 166 11.19 -19.20 -8.22
CA ALA A 166 9.83 -18.94 -8.66
C ALA A 166 9.24 -17.69 -7.96
N TYR A 167 8.84 -16.68 -8.73
CA TYR A 167 8.08 -15.50 -8.27
C TYR A 167 8.50 -14.87 -6.93
N TRP A 168 9.81 -14.67 -6.78
CA TRP A 168 10.41 -13.95 -5.66
C TRP A 168 10.81 -12.53 -6.08
N GLY A 169 10.17 -11.52 -5.50
CA GLY A 169 10.44 -10.11 -5.79
C GLY A 169 11.08 -9.34 -4.64
N GLU A 170 11.22 -8.03 -4.83
CA GLU A 170 11.78 -7.12 -3.83
C GLU A 170 10.86 -6.99 -2.60
N PRO A 171 11.41 -6.68 -1.41
CA PRO A 171 10.62 -6.39 -0.20
C PRO A 171 9.71 -5.17 -0.34
N ASP A 172 8.81 -4.99 0.63
CA ASP A 172 7.88 -3.87 0.70
C ASP A 172 8.59 -2.51 0.88
N VAL A 173 7.85 -1.45 0.55
CA VAL A 173 8.32 -0.07 0.65
C VAL A 173 8.34 0.37 2.12
N ALA A 174 9.50 0.83 2.58
CA ALA A 174 9.66 1.35 3.94
C ALA A 174 9.09 2.77 4.11
N ILE A 175 8.47 3.04 5.26
CA ILE A 175 8.15 4.40 5.69
C ILE A 175 9.45 5.14 5.97
N LEU A 176 9.61 6.38 5.48
CA LEU A 176 10.82 7.15 5.79
C LEU A 176 10.93 7.43 7.29
N GLY A 177 12.15 7.33 7.85
CA GLY A 177 12.38 7.49 9.30
C GLY A 177 11.81 8.79 9.90
N TRP A 178 11.88 9.90 9.19
CA TRP A 178 11.31 11.18 9.65
C TRP A 178 9.78 11.21 9.58
N GLN A 179 9.17 10.57 8.58
CA GLN A 179 7.71 10.45 8.45
C GLN A 179 7.17 9.53 9.56
N PHE A 180 7.88 8.45 9.83
CA PHE A 180 7.60 7.53 10.91
C PHE A 180 7.64 8.23 12.28
N ALA A 181 8.70 9.00 12.56
CA ALA A 181 8.80 9.79 13.78
C ALA A 181 7.68 10.85 13.87
N LEU A 182 7.37 11.54 12.77
CA LEU A 182 6.29 12.53 12.71
C LEU A 182 4.92 11.92 13.04
N ALA A 183 4.61 10.73 12.50
CA ALA A 183 3.36 10.03 12.79
C ALA A 183 3.22 9.71 14.29
N ILE A 184 4.29 9.23 14.93
CA ILE A 184 4.31 8.95 16.38
C ILE A 184 4.16 10.24 17.18
N LEU A 185 4.84 11.32 16.81
CA LEU A 185 4.73 12.62 17.49
C LEU A 185 3.31 13.20 17.41
N LEU A 186 2.67 13.12 16.24
CA LEU A 186 1.27 13.54 16.07
C LEU A 186 0.33 12.64 16.88
N GLY A 187 0.55 11.34 16.88
CA GLY A 187 -0.16 10.39 17.76
C GLY A 187 -0.01 10.74 19.24
N ALA A 188 1.20 11.06 19.69
CA ALA A 188 1.50 11.49 21.05
C ALA A 188 0.78 12.79 21.42
N ALA A 189 0.75 13.76 20.51
CA ALA A 189 -0.02 14.99 20.70
C ALA A 189 -1.51 14.66 20.88
N PHE A 190 -2.08 13.84 20.00
CA PHE A 190 -3.48 13.41 20.08
C PHE A 190 -3.82 12.66 21.38
N LEU A 191 -2.88 11.87 21.91
CA LEU A 191 -3.06 11.18 23.19
C LEU A 191 -3.20 12.16 24.35
N ASN A 192 -2.41 13.24 24.35
CA ASN A 192 -2.34 14.20 25.44
C ASN A 192 -3.42 15.29 25.38
N PHE A 193 -3.96 15.59 24.19
CA PHE A 193 -5.09 16.50 24.06
C PHE A 193 -6.41 15.79 24.42
N LYS A 194 -7.10 16.29 25.45
CA LYS A 194 -8.45 15.84 25.81
C LYS A 194 -9.45 16.36 24.79
N PHE A 195 -9.74 15.56 23.77
CA PHE A 195 -10.78 15.88 22.81
C PHE A 195 -12.16 15.52 23.38
N SER A 196 -13.08 16.50 23.40
CA SER A 196 -14.48 16.22 23.73
C SER A 196 -15.05 15.19 22.75
N ASN A 197 -15.75 14.18 23.25
CA ASN A 197 -16.44 13.19 22.43
C ASN A 197 -17.68 13.81 21.77
N SER A 198 -17.44 14.65 20.75
CA SER A 198 -18.47 15.31 19.98
C SER A 198 -18.76 14.53 18.68
N PRO A 199 -20.01 14.50 18.21
CA PRO A 199 -20.35 13.91 16.92
C PRO A 199 -19.61 14.59 15.76
N ILE A 200 -19.35 15.90 15.89
CA ILE A 200 -18.58 16.69 14.92
C ILE A 200 -17.16 16.13 14.79
N LEU A 201 -16.45 15.90 15.91
CA LEU A 201 -15.09 15.36 15.87
C LEU A 201 -15.04 13.93 15.32
N ASN A 202 -16.05 13.11 15.62
CA ASN A 202 -16.15 11.75 15.09
C ASN A 202 -16.34 11.72 13.56
N PHE A 203 -16.83 12.81 12.96
CA PHE A 203 -16.89 12.99 11.51
C PHE A 203 -15.62 13.67 10.96
N LEU A 204 -15.18 14.78 11.58
CA LEU A 204 -14.06 15.59 11.10
C LEU A 204 -12.73 14.84 11.11
N LEU A 205 -12.46 13.97 12.08
CA LEU A 205 -11.18 13.26 12.13
C LEU A 205 -10.99 12.27 10.96
N PRO A 206 -11.89 11.28 10.75
CA PRO A 206 -11.86 10.44 9.54
C PRO A 206 -11.79 11.26 8.25
N PHE A 207 -12.58 12.34 8.16
CA PHE A 207 -12.60 13.20 6.98
C PHE A 207 -11.27 13.95 6.78
N SER A 208 -10.64 14.42 7.85
CA SER A 208 -9.32 15.07 7.76
C SER A 208 -8.22 14.10 7.34
N ILE A 209 -8.30 12.84 7.79
CA ILE A 209 -7.37 11.77 7.37
C ILE A 209 -7.56 11.49 5.89
N TYR A 210 -8.81 11.36 5.44
CA TYR A 210 -9.15 11.20 4.03
C TYR A 210 -8.61 12.36 3.16
N LEU A 211 -8.86 13.61 3.59
CA LEU A 211 -8.36 14.79 2.88
C LEU A 211 -6.83 14.87 2.87
N THR A 212 -6.18 14.49 3.97
CA THR A 212 -4.71 14.47 4.05
C THR A 212 -4.13 13.43 3.09
N ALA A 213 -4.67 12.21 3.08
CA ALA A 213 -4.28 11.16 2.14
C ALA A 213 -4.49 11.62 0.69
N SER A 214 -5.69 12.12 0.39
CA SER A 214 -6.06 12.62 -0.95
C SER A 214 -5.11 13.74 -1.42
N ALA A 215 -4.88 14.75 -0.58
CA ALA A 215 -4.03 15.88 -0.91
C ALA A 215 -2.58 15.44 -1.14
N LEU A 216 -2.01 14.63 -0.25
CA LEU A 216 -0.62 14.18 -0.37
C LEU A 216 -0.42 13.26 -1.58
N TRP A 217 -1.29 12.27 -1.78
CA TRP A 217 -1.14 11.33 -2.89
C TRP A 217 -1.40 11.99 -4.24
N LEU A 218 -2.41 12.87 -4.37
CA LEU A 218 -2.64 13.62 -5.60
C LEU A 218 -1.52 14.64 -5.88
N SER A 219 -0.86 15.19 -4.85
CA SER A 219 0.23 16.15 -5.03
C SER A 219 1.46 15.57 -5.72
N VAL A 220 1.66 14.24 -5.69
CA VAL A 220 2.77 13.59 -6.39
C VAL A 220 2.53 13.68 -7.90
N PRO A 221 3.41 14.29 -8.71
CA PRO A 221 3.21 14.41 -10.14
C PRO A 221 3.08 13.04 -10.82
N ILE A 222 2.27 12.95 -11.88
CA ILE A 222 2.10 11.68 -12.62
C ILE A 222 3.41 11.23 -13.30
N ASP A 223 4.33 12.16 -13.54
CA ASP A 223 5.68 11.87 -14.03
C ASP A 223 6.52 11.03 -13.06
N SER A 224 6.09 10.85 -11.80
CA SER A 224 6.71 9.87 -10.90
C SER A 224 6.53 8.43 -11.39
N LEU A 225 5.65 8.20 -12.37
CA LEU A 225 5.46 6.92 -13.05
C LEU A 225 6.33 6.77 -14.31
N LYS A 226 7.16 7.76 -14.67
CA LYS A 226 7.89 7.83 -15.95
C LYS A 226 8.58 6.54 -16.35
N ASN A 227 9.27 5.88 -15.43
CA ASN A 227 9.96 4.61 -15.67
C ASN A 227 9.32 3.44 -14.90
N SER A 228 8.06 3.59 -14.49
CA SER A 228 7.37 2.55 -13.74
C SER A 228 7.12 1.32 -14.59
N PHE A 229 7.11 0.15 -13.97
CA PHE A 229 6.87 -1.10 -14.69
C PHE A 229 5.45 -1.18 -15.27
N TYR A 230 4.43 -0.76 -14.52
CA TYR A 230 3.03 -0.88 -14.96
C TYR A 230 2.52 0.28 -15.81
N ALA A 231 3.24 1.39 -15.85
CA ALA A 231 2.77 2.57 -16.54
C ALA A 231 3.95 3.47 -17.02
N PRO A 232 4.87 2.96 -17.85
CA PRO A 232 6.01 3.76 -18.29
C PRO A 232 5.55 4.88 -19.23
N ILE A 233 6.21 6.04 -19.19
CA ILE A 233 5.99 7.13 -20.14
C ILE A 233 6.89 6.89 -21.35
N THR A 234 6.29 6.90 -22.53
CA THR A 234 6.99 6.77 -23.81
C THR A 234 6.66 7.98 -24.68
N PRO A 235 7.67 8.64 -25.29
CA PRO A 235 7.43 9.70 -26.27
C PRO A 235 6.45 9.26 -27.39
N PRO A 236 5.77 10.20 -28.06
CA PRO A 236 5.70 11.64 -27.78
C PRO A 236 4.80 12.02 -26.59
N TYR A 237 4.22 11.04 -25.88
CA TYR A 237 3.31 11.31 -24.78
C TYR A 237 4.05 11.59 -23.48
N THR A 238 3.42 12.40 -22.63
CA THR A 238 3.77 12.57 -21.22
C THR A 238 2.83 11.76 -20.31
N THR A 239 1.86 11.06 -20.90
CA THR A 239 0.91 10.22 -20.17
C THR A 239 1.52 8.83 -19.91
N PRO A 240 1.54 8.34 -18.67
CA PRO A 240 2.01 7.00 -18.36
C PRO A 240 0.94 5.97 -18.68
N PHE A 241 0.73 5.64 -19.96
CA PHE A 241 -0.26 4.64 -20.32
C PHE A 241 -0.02 3.32 -19.58
N PRO A 242 -1.07 2.56 -19.24
CA PRO A 242 -0.92 1.32 -18.50
C PRO A 242 -0.28 0.23 -19.39
N TYR A 243 0.33 -0.75 -18.74
CA TYR A 243 1.07 -1.87 -19.34
C TYR A 243 1.02 -3.09 -18.43
N SER A 244 1.27 -4.29 -18.98
CA SER A 244 1.18 -5.56 -18.25
C SER A 244 -0.21 -5.71 -17.60
N ASP A 245 -0.30 -6.16 -16.34
CA ASP A 245 -1.57 -6.33 -15.63
C ASP A 245 -2.42 -5.07 -15.62
N ALA A 246 -1.79 -3.89 -15.51
CA ALA A 246 -2.52 -2.63 -15.51
C ALA A 246 -3.17 -2.35 -16.86
N GLY A 247 -2.48 -2.66 -17.96
CA GLY A 247 -3.04 -2.58 -19.30
C GLY A 247 -4.15 -3.61 -19.51
N PHE A 248 -3.96 -4.82 -18.97
CA PHE A 248 -4.93 -5.93 -19.04
C PHE A 248 -6.25 -5.58 -18.37
N TYR A 249 -6.22 -5.13 -17.11
CA TYR A 249 -7.43 -4.74 -16.40
C TYR A 249 -8.13 -3.55 -17.07
N ASP A 250 -7.36 -2.60 -17.60
CA ASP A 250 -7.92 -1.41 -18.25
C ASP A 250 -8.60 -1.75 -19.57
N TYR A 251 -7.95 -2.48 -20.51
CA TYR A 251 -8.62 -2.75 -21.78
C TYR A 251 -9.83 -3.69 -21.62
N LEU A 252 -9.82 -4.58 -20.62
CA LEU A 252 -11.01 -5.38 -20.27
C LEU A 252 -12.13 -4.52 -19.68
N SER A 253 -11.78 -3.41 -19.04
CA SER A 253 -12.77 -2.43 -18.59
C SER A 253 -13.32 -1.60 -19.76
N GLN A 254 -12.47 -1.32 -20.75
CA GLN A 254 -12.84 -0.62 -21.98
C GLN A 254 -13.77 -1.46 -22.86
N SER A 255 -13.58 -2.79 -22.90
CA SER A 255 -14.43 -3.69 -23.70
C SER A 255 -15.90 -3.62 -23.29
N LEU A 256 -16.17 -3.48 -21.98
CA LEU A 256 -17.52 -3.20 -21.47
C LEU A 256 -18.11 -1.90 -22.01
N LEU A 257 -17.29 -0.86 -22.19
CA LEU A 257 -17.74 0.46 -22.63
C LEU A 257 -17.94 0.58 -24.14
N ILE A 258 -17.28 -0.27 -24.93
CA ILE A 258 -17.49 -0.36 -26.38
C ILE A 258 -18.53 -1.41 -26.77
N GLY A 259 -19.14 -2.09 -25.79
CA GLY A 259 -20.26 -3.02 -26.00
C GLY A 259 -19.85 -4.38 -26.54
N THR A 260 -18.61 -4.81 -26.30
CA THR A 260 -18.11 -6.15 -26.68
C THR A 260 -18.00 -7.09 -25.47
N ASP A 261 -18.75 -6.79 -24.41
CA ASP A 261 -18.73 -7.50 -23.12
C ASP A 261 -17.30 -7.67 -22.56
N TYR A 262 -16.95 -8.84 -22.02
CA TYR A 262 -15.59 -9.14 -21.58
C TYR A 262 -14.83 -9.90 -22.66
N LEU A 263 -13.73 -9.32 -23.14
CA LEU A 263 -12.82 -10.03 -24.04
C LEU A 263 -12.27 -11.30 -23.37
N GLY A 264 -12.37 -12.43 -24.06
CA GLY A 264 -12.03 -13.75 -23.50
C GLY A 264 -13.10 -14.36 -22.60
N GLY A 265 -14.25 -13.72 -22.44
CA GLY A 265 -15.41 -14.24 -21.70
C GLY A 265 -15.36 -14.02 -20.18
N ILE A 266 -14.21 -14.26 -19.54
CA ILE A 266 -14.05 -14.12 -18.09
C ILE A 266 -12.85 -13.21 -17.76
N PRO A 267 -13.05 -11.98 -17.28
CA PRO A 267 -11.97 -11.12 -16.81
C PRO A 267 -11.43 -11.63 -15.46
N PRO A 268 -10.14 -11.43 -15.17
CA PRO A 268 -9.65 -11.56 -13.81
C PRO A 268 -10.18 -10.42 -12.95
N ARG A 269 -10.36 -10.68 -11.66
CA ARG A 269 -10.71 -9.68 -10.63
C ARG A 269 -11.92 -8.83 -11.08
N PRO A 270 -13.06 -9.49 -11.36
CA PRO A 270 -14.20 -8.90 -12.07
C PRO A 270 -14.74 -7.61 -11.44
N LEU A 271 -14.74 -7.52 -10.11
CA LEU A 271 -15.23 -6.33 -9.42
C LEU A 271 -14.31 -5.12 -9.65
N TYR A 272 -13.00 -5.35 -9.81
CA TYR A 272 -12.05 -4.28 -10.11
C TYR A 272 -12.15 -3.80 -11.56
N VAL A 273 -12.28 -4.73 -12.52
CA VAL A 273 -12.50 -4.37 -13.94
C VAL A 273 -13.79 -3.56 -14.10
N THR A 274 -14.86 -3.97 -13.42
CA THR A 274 -16.14 -3.23 -13.41
C THR A 274 -16.00 -1.85 -12.76
N PHE A 275 -15.19 -1.75 -11.70
CA PHE A 275 -14.87 -0.47 -11.06
C PHE A 275 -14.12 0.47 -12.02
N LEU A 276 -13.11 -0.01 -12.76
CA LEU A 276 -12.41 0.79 -13.77
C LEU A 276 -13.34 1.23 -14.89
N ALA A 277 -14.22 0.34 -15.37
CA ALA A 277 -15.21 0.67 -16.41
C ALA A 277 -16.14 1.80 -15.95
N ALA A 278 -16.58 1.76 -14.68
CA ALA A 278 -17.38 2.84 -14.09
C ALA A 278 -16.61 4.17 -14.01
N LEU A 279 -15.31 4.15 -13.70
CA LEU A 279 -14.50 5.37 -13.71
C LEU A 279 -14.32 5.93 -15.13
N HIS A 280 -14.05 5.09 -16.12
CA HIS A 280 -13.97 5.51 -17.52
C HIS A 280 -15.30 6.03 -18.07
N PHE A 281 -16.43 5.46 -17.63
CA PHE A 281 -17.75 5.98 -17.95
C PHE A 281 -17.96 7.41 -17.41
N LEU A 282 -17.49 7.69 -16.18
CA LEU A 282 -17.66 8.99 -15.53
C LEU A 282 -16.67 10.07 -16.00
N PHE A 283 -15.42 9.68 -16.30
CA PHE A 283 -14.33 10.63 -16.57
C PHE A 283 -13.77 10.55 -18.00
N GLY A 284 -14.33 9.67 -18.84
CA GLY A 284 -13.90 9.45 -20.22
C GLY A 284 -12.59 8.68 -20.33
N GLN A 285 -11.85 8.94 -21.41
CA GLN A 285 -10.58 8.25 -21.74
C GLN A 285 -9.33 9.01 -21.28
N ASP A 286 -9.51 10.02 -20.43
CA ASP A 286 -8.42 10.77 -19.86
C ASP A 286 -7.80 10.00 -18.69
N TYR A 287 -6.69 9.31 -18.98
CA TYR A 287 -5.99 8.45 -18.03
C TYR A 287 -5.65 9.15 -16.71
N VAL A 288 -5.27 10.44 -16.76
CA VAL A 288 -4.87 11.20 -15.56
C VAL A 288 -6.09 11.45 -14.67
N LYS A 289 -7.25 11.78 -15.25
CA LYS A 289 -8.50 11.96 -14.49
C LYS A 289 -8.98 10.67 -13.86
N VAL A 290 -8.90 9.56 -14.59
CA VAL A 290 -9.33 8.23 -14.09
C VAL A 290 -8.44 7.77 -12.93
N ILE A 291 -7.11 7.93 -13.05
CA ILE A 291 -6.19 7.68 -11.92
C ILE A 291 -6.50 8.57 -10.72
N ALA A 292 -6.77 9.87 -10.94
CA ALA A 292 -7.08 10.78 -9.85
C ALA A 292 -8.35 10.34 -9.11
N ALA A 293 -9.39 9.95 -9.85
CA ALA A 293 -10.63 9.41 -9.29
C ALA A 293 -10.40 8.10 -8.51
N GLN A 294 -9.60 7.17 -9.05
CA GLN A 294 -9.20 5.96 -8.33
C GLN A 294 -8.46 6.29 -7.03
N THR A 295 -7.48 7.20 -7.10
CA THR A 295 -6.68 7.63 -5.94
C THR A 295 -7.56 8.20 -4.84
N LEU A 296 -8.59 8.97 -5.21
CA LEU A 296 -9.58 9.51 -4.27
C LEU A 296 -10.44 8.43 -3.60
N VAL A 297 -10.74 7.33 -4.29
CA VAL A 297 -11.43 6.18 -3.67
C VAL A 297 -10.48 5.47 -2.71
N PHE A 298 -9.26 5.21 -3.15
CA PHE A 298 -8.23 4.53 -2.36
C PHE A 298 -7.76 5.31 -1.13
N ALA A 299 -7.93 6.63 -1.09
CA ALA A 299 -7.71 7.46 0.10
C ALA A 299 -8.62 7.10 1.29
N LEU A 300 -9.60 6.21 1.12
CA LEU A 300 -10.37 5.60 2.20
C LEU A 300 -9.59 4.53 2.98
N PHE A 301 -8.49 3.99 2.45
CA PHE A 301 -7.68 2.96 3.13
C PHE A 301 -7.14 3.42 4.50
N PRO A 302 -6.47 4.58 4.64
CA PRO A 302 -6.06 5.09 5.94
C PRO A 302 -7.23 5.33 6.91
N VAL A 303 -8.43 5.61 6.40
CA VAL A 303 -9.63 5.81 7.22
C VAL A 303 -10.09 4.48 7.84
N ALA A 304 -10.04 3.38 7.08
CA ALA A 304 -10.32 2.05 7.63
C ALA A 304 -9.33 1.70 8.74
N LEU A 305 -8.03 1.97 8.54
CA LEU A 305 -7.01 1.75 9.54
C LEU A 305 -7.16 2.64 10.78
N TYR A 306 -7.57 3.91 10.59
CA TYR A 306 -7.93 4.80 11.70
C TYR A 306 -9.04 4.20 12.57
N TRP A 307 -10.10 3.67 11.96
CA TRP A 307 -11.19 3.04 12.71
C TRP A 307 -10.73 1.77 13.42
N LEU A 308 -9.87 0.94 12.80
CA LEU A 308 -9.31 -0.24 13.46
C LEU A 308 -8.49 0.16 14.70
N GLY A 309 -7.58 1.13 14.57
CA GLY A 309 -6.72 1.57 15.66
C GLY A 309 -7.49 2.28 16.77
N THR A 310 -8.49 3.09 16.40
CA THR A 310 -9.41 3.74 17.34
C THR A 310 -10.23 2.72 18.13
N LYS A 311 -10.69 1.68 17.45
CA LYS A 311 -11.54 0.64 18.05
C LYS A 311 -10.76 -0.28 18.98
N LEU A 312 -9.56 -0.71 18.59
CA LEU A 312 -8.73 -1.61 19.42
C LEU A 312 -7.99 -0.88 20.54
N HIS A 313 -7.76 0.42 20.41
CA HIS A 313 -6.93 1.15 21.35
C HIS A 313 -7.46 2.55 21.70
N SER A 314 -7.22 3.54 20.85
CA SER A 314 -7.56 4.95 21.09
C SER A 314 -7.49 5.75 19.79
N ARG A 315 -8.10 6.95 19.76
CA ARG A 315 -7.99 7.87 18.61
C ARG A 315 -6.54 8.16 18.23
N ALA A 316 -5.66 8.31 19.21
CA ALA A 316 -4.22 8.50 18.99
C ALA A 316 -3.58 7.32 18.23
N ALA A 317 -3.93 6.08 18.57
CA ALA A 317 -3.47 4.90 17.83
C ALA A 317 -4.04 4.89 16.41
N GLY A 318 -5.34 5.21 16.25
CA GLY A 318 -5.96 5.37 14.94
C GLY A 318 -5.24 6.39 14.06
N VAL A 319 -4.95 7.58 14.58
CA VAL A 319 -4.22 8.64 13.84
C VAL A 319 -2.82 8.17 13.47
N THR A 320 -2.09 7.56 14.40
CA THR A 320 -0.71 7.08 14.17
C THR A 320 -0.65 6.06 13.04
N VAL A 321 -1.52 5.05 13.08
CA VAL A 321 -1.59 4.00 12.07
C VAL A 321 -2.05 4.56 10.72
N ALA A 322 -3.03 5.46 10.70
CA ALA A 322 -3.47 6.09 9.46
C ALA A 322 -2.35 6.90 8.80
N LEU A 323 -1.56 7.63 9.60
CA LEU A 323 -0.41 8.38 9.11
C LEU A 323 0.70 7.45 8.60
N PHE A 324 0.95 6.31 9.24
CA PHE A 324 1.87 5.30 8.69
C PHE A 324 1.45 4.84 7.30
N ALA A 325 0.17 4.54 7.10
CA ALA A 325 -0.34 4.14 5.78
C ALA A 325 -0.23 5.27 4.74
N ILE A 326 -0.55 6.52 5.13
CA ILE A 326 -0.42 7.69 4.27
C ILE A 326 1.03 7.87 3.82
N PHE A 327 1.99 7.80 4.75
CA PHE A 327 3.40 8.04 4.50
C PHE A 327 4.09 6.88 3.78
N ARG A 328 3.70 5.63 4.06
CA ARG A 328 4.13 4.47 3.30
C ARG A 328 3.76 4.67 1.83
N GLU A 329 2.49 4.96 1.54
CA GLU A 329 2.03 5.13 0.17
C GLU A 329 2.62 6.39 -0.50
N LEU A 330 2.82 7.47 0.25
CA LEU A 330 3.52 8.65 -0.27
C LEU A 330 4.95 8.30 -0.73
N THR A 331 5.65 7.47 0.05
CA THR A 331 6.99 6.99 -0.32
C THR A 331 6.93 6.11 -1.55
N THR A 332 5.96 5.18 -1.63
CA THR A 332 5.71 4.35 -2.83
C THR A 332 5.51 5.19 -4.08
N LEU A 333 4.70 6.26 -4.00
CA LEU A 333 4.44 7.15 -5.11
C LEU A 333 5.67 7.95 -5.56
N TRP A 334 6.54 8.35 -4.62
CA TRP A 334 7.80 9.05 -4.95
C TRP A 334 8.80 8.15 -5.68
N ILE A 335 8.85 6.86 -5.34
CA ILE A 335 9.85 5.93 -5.87
C ILE A 335 9.36 5.08 -7.04
N SER A 336 8.12 5.27 -7.50
CA SER A 336 7.49 4.44 -8.52
C SER A 336 8.22 4.43 -9.88
N SER A 337 9.11 5.39 -10.13
CA SER A 337 10.00 5.43 -11.31
C SER A 337 11.38 4.83 -11.06
N ASN A 338 11.74 4.55 -9.80
CA ASN A 338 13.05 4.06 -9.42
C ASN A 338 13.06 2.55 -9.20
N THR A 339 11.91 1.98 -8.83
CA THR A 339 11.78 0.55 -8.58
C THR A 339 10.37 0.04 -8.88
N ARG A 340 10.22 -1.28 -8.89
CA ARG A 340 8.94 -1.95 -9.10
C ARG A 340 8.09 -1.80 -7.84
N THR A 341 6.91 -1.19 -7.98
CA THR A 341 5.96 -0.95 -6.88
C THR A 341 4.52 -0.98 -7.37
N ALA A 342 3.56 -1.21 -6.46
CA ALA A 342 2.13 -1.10 -6.68
C ALA A 342 1.66 0.07 -5.84
N SER A 343 1.00 1.03 -6.50
CA SER A 343 0.55 2.25 -5.86
C SER A 343 -0.91 2.54 -6.19
N ALA A 344 -1.48 3.50 -5.47
CA ALA A 344 -2.82 3.99 -5.69
C ALA A 344 -3.02 4.63 -7.09
N LYS A 345 -1.93 4.98 -7.77
CA LYS A 345 -1.92 5.58 -9.12
C LYS A 345 -1.68 4.58 -10.26
N MET A 346 -1.74 3.28 -9.99
CA MET A 346 -1.63 2.25 -11.01
C MET A 346 -2.93 1.48 -11.09
N PHE A 347 -3.32 1.03 -12.29
CA PHE A 347 -4.50 0.19 -12.46
C PHE A 347 -4.22 -1.24 -12.04
N VAL A 348 -3.96 -1.48 -10.76
CA VAL A 348 -3.66 -2.80 -10.20
C VAL A 348 -4.54 -3.09 -8.99
N THR A 349 -4.83 -4.37 -8.77
CA THR A 349 -5.76 -4.81 -7.70
C THR A 349 -5.13 -4.85 -6.32
N ASP A 350 -3.81 -4.79 -6.23
CA ASP A 350 -3.08 -5.03 -4.98
C ASP A 350 -3.47 -3.99 -3.90
N PHE A 351 -3.52 -2.70 -4.25
CA PHE A 351 -3.96 -1.64 -3.33
C PHE A 351 -5.47 -1.70 -3.03
N ALA A 352 -6.30 -2.01 -4.04
CA ALA A 352 -7.74 -2.23 -3.86
C ALA A 352 -8.01 -3.37 -2.86
N THR A 353 -7.19 -4.43 -2.91
CA THR A 353 -7.28 -5.57 -2.00
C THR A 353 -6.86 -5.18 -0.59
N ALA A 354 -5.78 -4.39 -0.42
CA ALA A 354 -5.38 -3.87 0.90
C ALA A 354 -6.51 -3.07 1.56
N MET A 355 -7.14 -2.17 0.79
CA MET A 355 -8.31 -1.43 1.24
C MET A 355 -9.48 -2.36 1.58
N GLY A 356 -9.82 -3.29 0.70
CA GLY A 356 -10.89 -4.26 0.91
C GLY A 356 -10.69 -5.10 2.16
N ILE A 357 -9.48 -5.61 2.39
CA ILE A 357 -9.10 -6.38 3.58
C ILE A 357 -9.27 -5.53 4.85
N ALA A 358 -8.82 -4.28 4.87
CA ALA A 358 -8.98 -3.41 6.04
C ALA A 358 -10.46 -3.16 6.39
N PHE A 359 -11.31 -2.92 5.40
CA PHE A 359 -12.76 -2.75 5.60
C PHE A 359 -13.46 -4.04 6.02
N VAL A 360 -13.16 -5.17 5.39
CA VAL A 360 -13.74 -6.47 5.76
C VAL A 360 -13.29 -6.87 7.16
N CYS A 361 -12.04 -6.58 7.54
CA CYS A 361 -11.53 -6.77 8.90
C CYS A 361 -12.36 -5.98 9.93
N LEU A 362 -12.75 -4.73 9.64
CA LEU A 362 -13.64 -3.94 10.51
C LEU A 362 -15.02 -4.60 10.68
N VAL A 363 -15.62 -5.07 9.59
CA VAL A 363 -16.95 -5.70 9.59
C VAL A 363 -16.90 -7.05 10.32
N VAL A 364 -15.90 -7.88 10.07
CA VAL A 364 -15.69 -9.15 10.78
C VAL A 364 -15.46 -8.90 12.27
N MET A 365 -14.64 -7.92 12.63
CA MET A 365 -14.43 -7.58 14.04
C MET A 365 -15.74 -7.12 14.71
N HIS A 366 -16.58 -6.34 14.01
CA HIS A 366 -17.91 -5.98 14.50
C HIS A 366 -18.83 -7.20 14.71
N TRP A 367 -18.81 -8.17 13.78
CA TRP A 367 -19.51 -9.44 13.96
C TRP A 367 -19.02 -10.20 15.18
N LEU A 368 -17.71 -10.37 15.35
CA LEU A 368 -17.13 -11.11 16.47
C LEU A 368 -17.42 -10.47 17.84
N GLU A 369 -17.55 -9.14 17.90
CA GLU A 369 -17.96 -8.44 19.12
C GLU A 369 -19.42 -8.73 19.48
N ARG A 370 -20.33 -8.59 18.52
CA ARG A 370 -21.77 -8.76 18.75
C ARG A 370 -22.20 -10.21 18.89
N ARG A 371 -21.49 -11.12 18.22
CA ARG A 371 -21.76 -12.57 18.20
C ARG A 371 -23.16 -12.92 17.72
N ASP A 372 -23.74 -12.08 16.87
CA ASP A 372 -25.08 -12.28 16.30
C ASP A 372 -25.04 -12.61 14.80
N THR A 373 -26.10 -13.30 14.36
CA THR A 373 -26.24 -13.75 12.98
C THR A 373 -26.42 -12.60 11.98
N LYS A 374 -27.01 -11.47 12.39
CA LYS A 374 -27.22 -10.32 11.50
C LYS A 374 -25.90 -9.69 11.09
N SER A 375 -24.97 -9.57 12.03
CA SER A 375 -23.63 -9.08 11.79
C SER A 375 -22.79 -10.09 11.01
N ALA A 376 -23.00 -11.39 11.25
CA ALA A 376 -22.39 -12.48 10.46
C ALA A 376 -22.79 -12.40 8.98
N VAL A 377 -24.06 -12.11 8.70
CA VAL A 377 -24.60 -11.88 7.35
C VAL A 377 -23.86 -10.73 6.65
N VAL A 378 -23.66 -9.60 7.34
CA VAL A 378 -22.93 -8.45 6.76
C VAL A 378 -21.46 -8.81 6.50
N ALA A 379 -20.84 -9.51 7.44
CA ALA A 379 -19.46 -9.97 7.29
C ALA A 379 -19.30 -10.95 6.12
N GLY A 380 -20.25 -11.88 5.95
CA GLY A 380 -20.27 -12.83 4.83
C GLY A 380 -20.40 -12.15 3.48
N GLY A 381 -21.34 -11.20 3.36
CA GLY A 381 -21.50 -10.43 2.12
C GLY A 381 -20.28 -9.58 1.78
N ALA A 382 -19.71 -8.89 2.77
CA ALA A 382 -18.50 -8.09 2.59
C ALA A 382 -17.30 -8.96 2.17
N PHE A 383 -17.17 -10.15 2.76
CA PHE A 383 -16.14 -11.11 2.38
C PHE A 383 -16.38 -11.68 0.96
N GLY A 384 -17.63 -11.90 0.56
CA GLY A 384 -17.99 -12.29 -0.81
C GLY A 384 -17.51 -11.25 -1.84
N LEU A 385 -17.68 -9.96 -1.57
CA LEU A 385 -17.14 -8.90 -2.42
C LEU A 385 -15.60 -8.90 -2.47
N LEU A 386 -14.94 -9.18 -1.34
CA LEU A 386 -13.49 -9.34 -1.30
C LEU A 386 -13.01 -10.49 -2.20
N LEU A 387 -13.73 -11.60 -2.28
CA LEU A 387 -13.40 -12.70 -3.19
C LEU A 387 -13.52 -12.30 -4.68
N LEU A 388 -14.45 -11.40 -5.03
CA LEU A 388 -14.58 -10.86 -6.39
C LEU A 388 -13.48 -9.82 -6.73
N LEU A 389 -12.84 -9.23 -5.71
CA LEU A 389 -11.63 -8.42 -5.89
C LEU A 389 -10.38 -9.29 -6.00
N ARG A 390 -10.28 -10.32 -5.15
CA ARG A 390 -9.14 -11.24 -5.13
C ARG A 390 -9.50 -12.58 -4.47
N THR A 391 -9.47 -13.63 -5.27
CA THR A 391 -9.78 -15.01 -4.85
C THR A 391 -8.82 -15.56 -3.80
N GLN A 392 -7.55 -15.11 -3.82
CA GLN A 392 -6.53 -15.49 -2.85
C GLN A 392 -6.94 -15.19 -1.39
N SER A 393 -7.83 -14.21 -1.17
CA SER A 393 -8.35 -13.91 0.17
C SER A 393 -9.16 -15.05 0.79
N LEU A 394 -9.56 -16.08 0.04
CA LEU A 394 -10.31 -17.23 0.55
C LEU A 394 -9.60 -17.93 1.73
N ILE A 395 -8.27 -18.00 1.71
CA ILE A 395 -7.46 -18.65 2.75
C ILE A 395 -7.51 -17.89 4.10
N ILE A 396 -8.06 -16.68 4.14
CA ILE A 396 -8.35 -15.98 5.39
C ILE A 396 -9.49 -16.66 6.18
N LEU A 397 -10.46 -17.31 5.51
CA LEU A 397 -11.67 -17.84 6.15
C LEU A 397 -11.41 -18.86 7.26
N PRO A 398 -10.55 -19.89 7.08
CA PRO A 398 -10.25 -20.84 8.15
C PRO A 398 -9.77 -20.14 9.43
N PHE A 399 -8.89 -19.15 9.31
CA PHE A 399 -8.38 -18.39 10.46
C PHE A 399 -9.45 -17.54 11.12
N VAL A 400 -10.32 -16.90 10.34
CA VAL A 400 -11.47 -16.15 10.87
C VAL A 400 -12.45 -17.06 11.60
N PHE A 401 -12.75 -18.25 11.08
CA PHE A 401 -13.67 -19.20 11.72
C PHE A 401 -13.06 -19.86 12.97
N ILE A 402 -11.76 -20.16 12.96
CA ILE A 402 -11.01 -20.59 14.15
C ILE A 402 -11.00 -19.47 15.19
N LEU A 403 -10.80 -18.22 14.78
CA LEU A 403 -10.87 -17.09 15.71
C LEU A 403 -12.29 -16.94 16.31
N ALA A 404 -13.31 -17.04 15.47
CA ALA A 404 -14.72 -17.01 15.87
C ALA A 404 -15.03 -18.13 16.86
N TRP A 405 -14.49 -19.33 16.65
CA TRP A 405 -14.63 -20.48 17.56
C TRP A 405 -14.26 -20.11 19.00
N PHE A 406 -13.11 -19.46 19.17
CA PHE A 406 -12.64 -19.01 20.47
C PHE A 406 -13.44 -17.82 21.02
N VAL A 407 -13.87 -16.88 20.18
CA VAL A 407 -14.70 -15.73 20.57
C VAL A 407 -16.05 -16.17 21.12
N TYR A 408 -16.69 -17.17 20.51
CA TYR A 408 -17.96 -17.75 20.95
C TYR A 408 -17.82 -18.64 22.21
N LYS A 409 -16.62 -18.71 22.80
CA LYS A 409 -16.33 -19.48 24.03
C LYS A 409 -16.78 -20.95 23.92
N ARG A 410 -16.55 -21.57 22.75
CA ARG A 410 -16.91 -22.96 22.47
C ARG A 410 -18.41 -23.28 22.46
N LYS A 411 -19.28 -22.27 22.32
CA LYS A 411 -20.71 -22.47 22.05
C LYS A 411 -20.91 -22.96 20.61
N TRP A 412 -20.78 -24.27 20.40
CA TRP A 412 -20.80 -24.92 19.09
C TRP A 412 -21.99 -24.52 18.22
N LYS A 413 -23.21 -24.51 18.79
CA LYS A 413 -24.44 -24.21 18.03
C LYS A 413 -24.46 -22.76 17.52
N ASP A 414 -24.22 -21.80 18.39
CA ASP A 414 -24.27 -20.36 18.04
C ASP A 414 -23.17 -20.00 17.03
N TRP A 415 -21.97 -20.55 17.22
CA TRP A 415 -20.86 -20.42 16.27
C TRP A 415 -21.22 -21.00 14.92
N LEU A 416 -21.73 -22.23 14.88
CA LEU A 416 -22.07 -22.92 13.63
C LEU A 416 -23.15 -22.15 12.86
N ILE A 417 -24.21 -21.69 13.55
CA ILE A 417 -25.28 -20.89 12.93
C ILE A 417 -24.72 -19.59 12.34
N ALA A 418 -23.81 -18.91 13.05
CA ALA A 418 -23.20 -17.69 12.56
C ALA A 418 -22.28 -17.95 11.35
N CYS A 419 -21.45 -19.00 11.39
CA CYS A 419 -20.57 -19.39 10.28
C CYS A 419 -21.38 -19.85 9.05
N VAL A 420 -22.48 -20.59 9.24
CA VAL A 420 -23.37 -20.98 8.15
C VAL A 420 -24.05 -19.75 7.55
N ALA A 421 -24.57 -18.82 8.37
CA ALA A 421 -25.17 -17.60 7.86
C ALA A 421 -24.17 -16.72 7.10
N PHE A 422 -22.94 -16.59 7.63
CA PHE A 422 -21.83 -15.95 6.94
C PHE A 422 -21.58 -16.61 5.58
N GLY A 423 -21.41 -17.94 5.56
CA GLY A 423 -21.11 -18.70 4.36
C GLY A 423 -22.21 -18.62 3.31
N LEU A 424 -23.48 -18.70 3.72
CA LEU A 424 -24.62 -18.59 2.81
C LEU A 424 -24.67 -17.23 2.10
N VAL A 425 -24.43 -16.13 2.82
CA VAL A 425 -24.47 -14.79 2.22
C VAL A 425 -23.24 -14.51 1.39
N MET A 426 -22.07 -15.00 1.83
CA MET A 426 -20.85 -14.97 1.02
C MET A 426 -21.07 -15.69 -0.31
N SER A 427 -21.58 -16.92 -0.28
CA SER A 427 -21.92 -17.69 -1.47
C SER A 427 -22.96 -16.97 -2.33
N ALA A 428 -24.02 -16.43 -1.74
CA ALA A 428 -25.04 -15.68 -2.47
C ALA A 428 -24.48 -14.42 -3.16
N THR A 429 -23.45 -13.79 -2.58
CA THR A 429 -22.80 -12.60 -3.15
C THR A 429 -21.97 -12.95 -4.38
N ILE A 430 -21.23 -14.08 -4.36
CA ILE A 430 -20.38 -14.50 -5.48
C ILE A 430 -21.15 -15.29 -6.55
N MET A 431 -22.30 -15.88 -6.19
CA MET A 431 -23.04 -16.80 -7.06
C MET A 431 -23.44 -16.20 -8.42
N PRO A 432 -23.90 -14.93 -8.53
CA PRO A 432 -24.23 -14.35 -9.83
C PRO A 432 -23.05 -14.43 -10.81
N TRP A 433 -21.86 -14.07 -10.35
CA TRP A 433 -20.63 -14.14 -11.16
C TRP A 433 -20.25 -15.58 -11.52
N LEU A 434 -20.34 -16.50 -10.56
CA LEU A 434 -20.02 -17.91 -10.80
C LEU A 434 -21.00 -18.56 -11.79
N ILE A 435 -22.29 -18.22 -11.73
CA ILE A 435 -23.30 -18.69 -12.69
C ILE A 435 -23.00 -18.13 -14.08
N HIS A 436 -22.65 -16.84 -14.18
CA HIS A 436 -22.22 -16.24 -15.44
C HIS A 436 -21.05 -17.05 -16.04
N ASN A 437 -20.00 -17.27 -15.26
CA ASN A 437 -18.81 -17.99 -15.74
C ASN A 437 -19.13 -19.44 -16.14
N TYR A 438 -19.98 -20.12 -15.39
CA TYR A 438 -20.46 -21.46 -15.77
C TYR A 438 -21.18 -21.46 -17.13
N LYS A 439 -21.96 -20.43 -17.45
CA LYS A 439 -22.61 -20.32 -18.76
C LYS A 439 -21.62 -20.05 -19.90
N VAL A 440 -20.51 -19.36 -19.62
CA VAL A 440 -19.50 -19.00 -20.62
C VAL A 440 -18.54 -20.16 -20.91
N VAL A 441 -18.00 -20.81 -19.87
CA VAL A 441 -16.94 -21.84 -20.01
C VAL A 441 -17.33 -23.23 -19.51
N GLY A 442 -18.57 -23.44 -19.06
CA GLY A 442 -19.05 -24.73 -18.54
C GLY A 442 -18.51 -25.11 -17.16
N GLN A 443 -17.74 -24.24 -16.51
CA GLN A 443 -17.13 -24.49 -15.19
C GLN A 443 -17.33 -23.31 -14.24
N PHE A 444 -17.45 -23.60 -12.94
CA PHE A 444 -17.48 -22.57 -11.89
C PHE A 444 -16.06 -22.02 -11.66
N ALA A 445 -15.70 -20.98 -12.40
CA ALA A 445 -14.45 -20.26 -12.24
C ALA A 445 -14.69 -18.88 -11.61
N PHE A 446 -13.73 -18.36 -10.85
CA PHE A 446 -13.77 -16.96 -10.37
C PHE A 446 -13.05 -15.99 -11.30
N ASP A 447 -11.95 -16.44 -11.90
CA ASP A 447 -10.99 -15.65 -12.66
C ASP A 447 -10.74 -16.32 -14.00
N ASP A 448 -10.09 -15.54 -14.89
CA ASP A 448 -9.59 -15.99 -16.17
C ASP A 448 -8.70 -17.26 -16.07
N PRO A 449 -8.89 -18.26 -16.96
CA PRO A 449 -8.09 -19.47 -17.04
C PRO A 449 -6.57 -19.28 -17.02
N SER A 450 -6.05 -18.24 -17.68
CA SER A 450 -4.61 -17.99 -17.74
C SER A 450 -4.02 -17.66 -16.37
N GLN A 451 -4.80 -17.06 -15.46
CA GLN A 451 -4.35 -16.78 -14.09
C GLN A 451 -4.20 -18.07 -13.28
N MET A 452 -5.03 -19.08 -13.55
CA MET A 452 -4.91 -20.40 -12.93
C MET A 452 -3.68 -21.14 -13.45
N ALA A 453 -3.35 -20.97 -14.74
CA ALA A 453 -2.15 -21.51 -15.36
C ALA A 453 -0.86 -21.00 -14.68
N VAL A 454 -0.85 -19.73 -14.22
CA VAL A 454 0.31 -19.19 -13.50
C VAL A 454 0.54 -19.96 -12.20
N ILE A 455 -0.50 -20.17 -11.38
CA ILE A 455 -0.38 -20.93 -10.13
C ILE A 455 -0.01 -22.39 -10.42
N TYR A 456 -0.60 -22.97 -11.46
CA TYR A 456 -0.26 -24.32 -11.92
C TYR A 456 1.25 -24.45 -12.20
N SER A 457 1.80 -23.51 -12.96
CA SER A 457 3.23 -23.51 -13.32
C SER A 457 4.18 -23.37 -12.12
N GLN A 458 3.69 -22.89 -10.96
CA GLN A 458 4.51 -22.77 -9.74
C GLN A 458 4.76 -24.11 -9.03
N TYR A 459 3.90 -25.12 -9.30
CA TYR A 459 3.98 -26.45 -8.70
C TYR A 459 4.87 -27.37 -9.54
N SER A 460 6.15 -26.98 -9.57
CA SER A 460 7.27 -27.55 -10.30
C SER A 460 8.55 -27.38 -9.49
N PHE A 461 9.59 -28.15 -9.83
CA PHE A 461 10.91 -27.97 -9.21
C PHE A 461 11.63 -26.71 -9.71
N GLU A 462 11.38 -26.30 -10.96
CA GLU A 462 11.97 -25.12 -11.60
C GLU A 462 10.96 -23.97 -11.67
N GLY A 463 11.35 -22.75 -11.30
CA GLY A 463 10.49 -21.56 -11.32
C GLY A 463 10.17 -20.98 -12.71
N ASN A 464 10.28 -21.77 -13.77
CA ASN A 464 10.04 -21.30 -15.13
C ASN A 464 8.55 -21.09 -15.37
N LEU A 465 8.19 -19.87 -15.79
CA LEU A 465 6.86 -19.50 -16.25
C LEU A 465 6.53 -20.20 -17.58
N ASP A 466 6.08 -21.44 -17.50
CA ASP A 466 5.54 -22.16 -18.65
C ASP A 466 4.03 -22.39 -18.51
N ILE A 467 3.27 -21.40 -18.95
CA ILE A 467 1.81 -21.45 -18.99
C ILE A 467 1.26 -22.34 -20.10
N SER A 468 2.10 -22.78 -21.05
CA SER A 468 1.66 -23.57 -22.22
C SER A 468 1.34 -25.04 -21.89
N GLN A 469 1.77 -25.50 -20.71
CA GLN A 469 1.56 -26.88 -20.25
C GLN A 469 0.18 -27.12 -19.63
N PHE A 470 -0.58 -26.07 -19.31
CA PHE A 470 -1.86 -26.22 -18.62
C PHE A 470 -3.02 -26.29 -19.62
N ASP A 471 -3.65 -27.47 -19.71
CA ASP A 471 -4.88 -27.66 -20.47
C ASP A 471 -6.10 -27.51 -19.55
N PHE A 472 -6.86 -26.42 -19.73
CA PHE A 472 -8.01 -26.08 -18.90
C PHE A 472 -9.20 -27.05 -19.04
N GLU A 473 -9.28 -27.78 -20.16
CA GLU A 473 -10.39 -28.70 -20.41
C GLU A 473 -10.19 -30.06 -19.72
N SER A 474 -8.94 -30.52 -19.61
CA SER A 474 -8.61 -31.84 -19.06
C SER A 474 -7.96 -31.81 -17.68
N GLU A 475 -7.31 -30.71 -17.30
CA GLU A 475 -6.55 -30.61 -16.05
C GLU A 475 -7.25 -29.76 -14.98
N SER A 476 -7.33 -30.29 -13.76
CA SER A 476 -7.80 -29.56 -12.59
C SER A 476 -6.62 -29.00 -11.82
N LEU A 477 -6.57 -27.67 -11.64
CA LEU A 477 -5.60 -27.00 -10.77
C LEU A 477 -5.59 -27.63 -9.38
N GLY A 478 -6.76 -27.89 -8.79
CA GLY A 478 -6.89 -28.52 -7.48
C GLY A 478 -6.25 -29.91 -7.42
N ASN A 479 -6.43 -30.72 -8.47
CA ASN A 479 -5.83 -32.04 -8.56
C ASN A 479 -4.31 -31.96 -8.71
N ARG A 480 -3.78 -31.06 -9.54
CA ARG A 480 -2.33 -30.86 -9.68
C ARG A 480 -1.70 -30.44 -8.35
N LEU A 481 -2.27 -29.41 -7.71
CA LEU A 481 -1.83 -28.92 -6.40
C LEU A 481 -1.76 -30.08 -5.40
N LEU A 482 -2.82 -30.89 -5.34
CA LEU A 482 -2.91 -32.03 -4.42
C LEU A 482 -1.88 -33.12 -4.76
N THR A 483 -1.84 -33.59 -6.01
CA THR A 483 -0.94 -34.66 -6.45
C THR A 483 0.52 -34.27 -6.26
N PHE A 484 0.94 -33.10 -6.73
CA PHE A 484 2.32 -32.64 -6.57
C PHE A 484 2.70 -32.47 -5.08
N THR A 485 1.76 -32.01 -4.25
CA THR A 485 1.98 -31.88 -2.79
C THR A 485 2.11 -33.24 -2.12
N LEU A 486 1.31 -34.23 -2.51
CA LEU A 486 1.39 -35.58 -1.95
C LEU A 486 2.66 -36.31 -2.39
N GLU A 487 3.12 -36.08 -3.62
CA GLU A 487 4.37 -36.63 -4.14
C GLU A 487 5.60 -35.94 -3.52
N ASN A 488 5.53 -34.62 -3.25
CA ASN A 488 6.67 -33.80 -2.82
C ASN A 488 6.40 -32.96 -1.56
N PRO A 489 5.95 -33.54 -0.44
CA PRO A 489 5.44 -32.79 0.71
C PRO A 489 6.49 -31.90 1.38
N GLY A 490 7.75 -32.36 1.48
CA GLY A 490 8.83 -31.59 2.08
C GLY A 490 9.24 -30.37 1.25
N PHE A 491 9.25 -30.50 -0.08
CA PHE A 491 9.55 -29.41 -0.99
C PHE A 491 8.43 -28.35 -0.97
N VAL A 492 7.17 -28.79 -1.03
CA VAL A 492 6.01 -27.89 -0.95
C VAL A 492 5.98 -27.16 0.40
N ALA A 493 6.13 -27.88 1.52
CA ALA A 493 6.21 -27.25 2.83
C ALA A 493 7.37 -26.24 2.92
N GLY A 494 8.50 -26.54 2.27
CA GLY A 494 9.67 -25.67 2.16
C GLY A 494 9.35 -24.34 1.50
N PHE A 495 8.88 -24.34 0.25
CA PHE A 495 8.58 -23.08 -0.45
C PHE A 495 7.40 -22.34 0.19
N VAL A 496 6.34 -23.05 0.63
CA VAL A 496 5.18 -22.41 1.28
C VAL A 496 5.63 -21.65 2.51
N THR A 497 6.45 -22.28 3.36
CA THR A 497 7.02 -21.64 4.56
C THR A 497 7.95 -20.49 4.18
N ASN A 498 8.74 -20.64 3.12
CA ASN A 498 9.67 -19.62 2.63
C ASN A 498 8.92 -18.34 2.19
N HIS A 499 7.94 -18.46 1.31
CA HIS A 499 7.14 -17.33 0.83
C HIS A 499 6.22 -16.74 1.92
N PHE A 500 5.67 -17.57 2.81
CA PHE A 500 4.92 -17.12 3.98
C PHE A 500 5.78 -16.22 4.87
N LEU A 501 6.96 -16.69 5.28
CA LEU A 501 7.87 -15.91 6.13
C LEU A 501 8.41 -14.68 5.39
N ASN A 502 8.62 -14.75 4.08
CA ASN A 502 9.00 -13.58 3.29
C ASN A 502 7.93 -12.49 3.32
N THR A 503 6.64 -12.86 3.28
CA THR A 503 5.52 -11.91 3.42
C THR A 503 5.56 -11.21 4.78
N GLU A 504 5.77 -11.95 5.87
CA GLU A 504 5.84 -11.38 7.22
C GLU A 504 7.07 -10.48 7.41
N ILE A 505 8.21 -10.89 6.86
CA ILE A 505 9.45 -10.10 6.85
C ILE A 505 9.27 -8.82 6.02
N GLY A 506 8.61 -8.90 4.86
CA GLY A 506 8.26 -7.73 4.05
C GLY A 506 7.44 -6.72 4.83
N GLY A 507 6.40 -7.18 5.55
CA GLY A 507 5.62 -6.35 6.46
C GLY A 507 6.48 -5.70 7.57
N LEU A 508 7.47 -6.40 8.11
CA LEU A 508 8.41 -5.83 9.10
C LEU A 508 9.35 -4.78 8.50
N LEU A 509 9.82 -4.98 7.27
CA LEU A 509 10.68 -4.04 6.55
C LEU A 509 9.93 -2.81 6.02
N SER A 510 8.61 -2.77 6.13
CA SER A 510 7.84 -1.52 5.98
C SER A 510 8.18 -0.49 7.07
N LEU A 511 8.74 -0.93 8.22
CA LEU A 511 9.28 -0.04 9.25
C LEU A 511 10.72 0.38 8.89
N PRO A 512 11.09 1.65 9.10
CA PRO A 512 12.40 2.16 8.69
C PRO A 512 13.56 1.47 9.43
N LEU A 513 14.63 1.17 8.70
CA LEU A 513 15.93 0.80 9.29
C LEU A 513 16.81 2.04 9.46
N ILE A 514 17.89 1.91 10.25
CA ILE A 514 18.92 2.94 10.36
C ILE A 514 19.79 2.85 9.11
N GLU A 515 19.50 3.72 8.16
CA GLU A 515 20.19 3.82 6.89
C GLU A 515 20.55 5.26 6.56
N PRO A 516 21.56 5.51 5.69
CA PRO A 516 21.97 6.85 5.32
C PRO A 516 20.79 7.69 4.79
N PHE A 517 20.58 8.85 5.40
CA PHE A 517 19.60 9.84 4.95
C PHE A 517 20.31 11.11 4.49
N ASN A 518 20.23 11.37 3.18
CA ASN A 518 21.00 12.44 2.53
C ASN A 518 20.26 13.80 2.50
N GLY A 519 19.07 13.89 3.09
CA GLY A 519 18.32 15.14 3.22
C GLY A 519 16.91 15.08 2.63
N LEU A 520 16.08 16.07 2.95
CA LEU A 520 14.67 16.18 2.52
C LEU A 520 14.52 16.45 1.02
N ARG A 521 15.57 16.96 0.37
CA ARG A 521 15.60 17.23 -1.07
C ARG A 521 16.39 16.18 -1.86
N ALA A 522 17.00 15.22 -1.17
CA ALA A 522 17.73 14.14 -1.81
C ALA A 522 16.74 13.07 -2.31
N PRO A 523 17.10 12.29 -3.34
CA PRO A 523 16.37 11.09 -3.71
C PRO A 523 16.22 10.14 -2.51
N VAL A 524 15.12 9.40 -2.48
CA VAL A 524 14.88 8.38 -1.44
C VAL A 524 15.95 7.31 -1.54
N ASN A 525 16.56 6.96 -0.41
CA ASN A 525 17.49 5.83 -0.32
C ASN A 525 16.69 4.51 -0.32
N LEU A 526 16.86 3.69 -1.36
CA LEU A 526 16.11 2.46 -1.60
C LEU A 526 16.82 1.22 -1.02
N TYR A 527 17.30 1.32 0.21
CA TYR A 527 18.14 0.30 0.85
C TYR A 527 17.51 -1.10 0.92
N TRP A 528 16.18 -1.22 0.85
CA TRP A 528 15.48 -2.51 0.96
C TRP A 528 15.51 -3.34 -0.34
N ILE A 529 15.79 -2.73 -1.49
CA ILE A 529 15.80 -3.45 -2.79
C ILE A 529 16.90 -4.50 -2.83
N GLU A 530 18.08 -4.16 -2.33
CA GLU A 530 19.27 -5.02 -2.34
C GLU A 530 19.37 -5.89 -1.09
N TRP A 531 18.32 -5.94 -0.27
CA TRP A 531 18.39 -6.66 1.00
C TRP A 531 18.60 -8.16 0.78
N ASP A 532 19.72 -8.67 1.28
CA ASP A 532 20.17 -10.05 1.16
C ASP A 532 19.84 -10.90 2.40
N GLY A 533 19.04 -10.34 3.32
CA GLY A 533 18.72 -10.98 4.59
C GLY A 533 19.69 -10.70 5.74
N ARG A 534 20.75 -9.93 5.50
CA ARG A 534 21.70 -9.54 6.54
C ARG A 534 21.27 -8.20 7.14
N LEU A 535 21.51 -8.06 8.44
CA LEU A 535 21.30 -6.82 9.17
C LEU A 535 22.57 -6.50 9.93
N GLU A 536 22.97 -5.24 9.88
CA GLU A 536 23.97 -4.70 10.80
C GLU A 536 23.48 -4.84 12.25
N TRP A 537 24.41 -4.97 13.20
CA TRP A 537 24.07 -5.27 14.60
C TRP A 537 23.11 -4.23 15.22
N TYR A 538 23.22 -2.97 14.81
CA TYR A 538 22.34 -1.89 15.27
C TYR A 538 20.93 -1.99 14.65
N ASN A 539 20.82 -2.44 13.40
CA ASN A 539 19.54 -2.71 12.75
C ASN A 539 18.89 -3.98 13.31
N LEU A 540 19.68 -4.99 13.70
CA LEU A 540 19.17 -6.14 14.46
C LEU A 540 18.60 -5.70 15.82
N ALA A 541 19.31 -4.85 16.56
CA ALA A 541 18.82 -4.29 17.82
C ALA A 541 17.53 -3.48 17.62
N LEU A 542 17.46 -2.70 16.54
CA LEU A 542 16.26 -1.95 16.16
C LEU A 542 15.09 -2.88 15.83
N VAL A 543 15.32 -3.96 15.07
CA VAL A 543 14.30 -4.96 14.76
C VAL A 543 13.80 -5.63 16.04
N ILE A 544 14.68 -6.00 16.98
CA ILE A 544 14.27 -6.54 18.28
C ILE A 544 13.41 -5.53 19.05
N LEU A 545 13.76 -4.24 19.01
CA LEU A 545 12.93 -3.17 19.58
C LEU A 545 11.56 -3.11 18.88
N TYR A 546 11.51 -3.18 17.55
CA TYR A 546 10.25 -3.21 16.79
C TYR A 546 9.39 -4.40 17.19
N LEU A 547 9.95 -5.60 17.30
CA LEU A 547 9.23 -6.79 17.76
C LEU A 547 8.71 -6.61 19.20
N ALA A 548 9.45 -5.95 20.08
CA ALA A 548 8.98 -5.64 21.43
C ALA A 548 7.79 -4.67 21.41
N VAL A 549 7.83 -3.62 20.59
CA VAL A 549 6.72 -2.66 20.44
C VAL A 549 5.50 -3.32 19.79
N ILE A 550 5.69 -4.14 18.76
CA ILE A 550 4.61 -4.94 18.14
C ILE A 550 4.02 -5.90 19.17
N GLY A 551 4.87 -6.57 19.96
CA GLY A 551 4.44 -7.43 21.07
C GLY A 551 3.56 -6.68 22.08
N ILE A 552 3.92 -5.44 22.42
CA ILE A 552 3.10 -4.54 23.25
C ILE A 552 1.77 -4.22 22.58
N GLY A 553 1.76 -3.93 21.28
CA GLY A 553 0.53 -3.67 20.53
C GLY A 553 -0.43 -4.86 20.52
N VAL A 554 0.09 -6.07 20.23
CA VAL A 554 -0.66 -7.34 20.28
C VAL A 554 -1.15 -7.61 21.71
N GLY A 555 -0.30 -7.42 22.72
CA GLY A 555 -0.62 -7.59 24.13
C GLY A 555 -1.71 -6.62 24.61
N ALA A 556 -1.68 -5.37 24.16
CA ALA A 556 -2.71 -4.38 24.42
C ALA A 556 -4.04 -4.75 23.77
N ALA A 557 -4.03 -5.15 22.50
CA ALA A 557 -5.23 -5.61 21.80
C ALA A 557 -5.83 -6.87 22.46
N TRP A 558 -4.99 -7.85 22.82
CA TRP A 558 -5.41 -9.08 23.50
C TRP A 558 -5.95 -8.83 24.91
N SER A 559 -5.26 -8.04 25.72
CA SER A 559 -5.69 -7.79 27.10
C SER A 559 -7.08 -7.14 27.16
N ARG A 560 -7.39 -6.26 26.19
CA ARG A 560 -8.64 -5.51 26.09
C ARG A 560 -9.75 -6.26 25.36
N PHE A 561 -9.47 -6.84 24.20
CA PHE A 561 -10.46 -7.44 23.30
C PHE A 561 -10.35 -8.96 23.17
N LYS A 562 -9.36 -9.59 23.81
CA LYS A 562 -9.09 -11.04 23.74
C LYS A 562 -8.95 -11.47 22.27
N TRP A 563 -9.57 -12.58 21.89
CA TRP A 563 -9.57 -13.11 20.53
C TRP A 563 -10.05 -12.10 19.48
N VAL A 564 -11.00 -11.22 19.81
CA VAL A 564 -11.44 -10.17 18.87
C VAL A 564 -10.29 -9.22 18.51
N GLY A 565 -9.37 -8.96 19.46
CA GLY A 565 -8.20 -8.11 19.22
C GLY A 565 -7.17 -8.69 18.25
N LEU A 566 -7.29 -9.97 17.90
CA LEU A 566 -6.40 -10.68 16.97
C LEU A 566 -6.98 -10.80 15.56
N THR A 567 -8.11 -10.13 15.25
CA THR A 567 -8.70 -10.17 13.91
C THR A 567 -7.73 -9.69 12.82
N PRO A 568 -7.02 -8.55 12.95
CA PRO A 568 -6.01 -8.16 11.95
C PRO A 568 -4.94 -9.22 11.71
N LEU A 569 -4.45 -9.86 12.78
CA LEU A 569 -3.47 -10.95 12.68
C LEU A 569 -4.02 -12.17 11.94
N ALA A 570 -5.29 -12.54 12.17
CA ALA A 570 -5.92 -13.66 11.44
C ALA A 570 -6.03 -13.38 9.94
N PHE A 571 -6.28 -12.12 9.54
CA PHE A 571 -6.28 -11.72 8.13
C PHE A 571 -4.88 -11.76 7.52
N ASN A 572 -3.87 -11.24 8.21
CA ASN A 572 -2.49 -11.27 7.76
C ASN A 572 -1.97 -12.71 7.61
N VAL A 573 -2.08 -13.55 8.64
CA VAL A 573 -1.63 -14.96 8.58
C VAL A 573 -2.36 -15.74 7.48
N GLY A 574 -3.68 -15.55 7.34
CA GLY A 574 -4.45 -16.23 6.31
C GLY A 574 -4.08 -15.81 4.89
N TYR A 575 -3.84 -14.52 4.66
CA TYR A 575 -3.43 -14.02 3.35
C TYR A 575 -1.97 -14.36 3.02
N ALA A 576 -1.07 -14.23 4.00
CA ALA A 576 0.34 -14.65 3.86
C ALA A 576 0.45 -16.14 3.57
N LEU A 577 -0.42 -16.98 4.15
CA LEU A 577 -0.49 -18.39 3.80
C LEU A 577 -0.99 -18.59 2.36
N ALA A 578 -1.94 -17.78 1.89
CA ALA A 578 -2.39 -17.80 0.50
C ALA A 578 -1.24 -17.48 -0.47
N ASN A 579 -0.42 -16.49 -0.15
CA ASN A 579 0.82 -16.16 -0.86
C ASN A 579 1.79 -17.33 -0.86
N GLY A 580 2.00 -17.96 0.31
CA GLY A 580 2.85 -19.15 0.45
C GLY A 580 2.40 -20.31 -0.42
N ILE A 581 1.11 -20.68 -0.36
CA ILE A 581 0.49 -21.73 -1.19
C ILE A 581 0.64 -21.38 -2.68
N SER A 582 0.47 -20.11 -3.05
CA SER A 582 0.60 -19.68 -4.45
C SER A 582 2.06 -19.53 -4.90
N ARG A 583 3.05 -19.74 -4.02
CA ARG A 583 4.49 -19.51 -4.26
C ARG A 583 4.78 -18.09 -4.77
N PHE A 584 4.09 -17.10 -4.20
CA PHE A 584 4.24 -15.68 -4.55
C PHE A 584 4.75 -14.89 -3.34
N SER A 585 5.82 -14.11 -3.52
CA SER A 585 6.23 -13.13 -2.50
C SER A 585 6.97 -11.94 -3.11
N SER A 586 6.45 -10.74 -2.91
CA SER A 586 7.07 -9.47 -3.33
C SER A 586 6.25 -8.28 -2.83
N TRP A 587 6.78 -7.07 -3.02
CA TRP A 587 6.11 -5.78 -2.76
C TRP A 587 4.64 -5.67 -3.22
N ARG A 588 4.22 -6.42 -4.26
CA ARG A 588 2.81 -6.40 -4.71
C ARG A 588 1.95 -7.41 -3.98
N TYR A 589 2.49 -8.60 -3.74
CA TYR A 589 1.75 -9.71 -3.15
C TYR A 589 1.61 -9.53 -1.64
N ASN A 590 2.54 -8.81 -1.02
CA ASN A 590 2.53 -8.53 0.41
C ASN A 590 1.63 -7.33 0.77
N LEU A 591 1.53 -6.34 -0.12
CA LEU A 591 0.75 -5.10 0.05
C LEU A 591 -0.66 -5.27 0.65
N PRO A 592 -1.45 -6.32 0.32
CA PRO A 592 -2.77 -6.49 0.91
C PRO A 592 -2.80 -6.62 2.44
N VAL A 593 -1.69 -7.05 3.06
CA VAL A 593 -1.59 -7.32 4.50
C VAL A 593 -0.33 -6.80 5.19
N ASP A 594 0.60 -6.14 4.48
CA ASP A 594 1.81 -5.53 5.06
C ASP A 594 1.49 -4.58 6.22
N TRP A 595 0.33 -3.92 6.14
CA TRP A 595 -0.15 -2.95 7.10
C TRP A 595 -0.39 -3.49 8.51
N VAL A 596 -0.59 -4.80 8.66
CA VAL A 596 -0.86 -5.38 9.98
C VAL A 596 0.35 -5.24 10.92
N VAL A 597 1.57 -5.24 10.37
CA VAL A 597 2.78 -5.09 11.18
C VAL A 597 2.90 -3.67 11.73
N TYR A 598 2.85 -2.65 10.86
CA TYR A 598 2.89 -1.26 11.33
C TYR A 598 1.62 -0.86 12.10
N PHE A 599 0.50 -1.57 11.92
CA PHE A 599 -0.71 -1.42 12.73
C PHE A 599 -0.45 -1.77 14.20
N TYR A 600 0.04 -2.98 14.47
CA TYR A 600 0.35 -3.39 15.85
C TYR A 600 1.52 -2.60 16.41
N PHE A 601 2.51 -2.23 15.59
CA PHE A 601 3.55 -1.29 16.01
C PHE A 601 2.95 0.04 16.49
N GLY A 602 2.06 0.67 15.69
CA GLY A 602 1.43 1.94 16.05
C GLY A 602 0.58 1.87 17.31
N VAL A 603 -0.17 0.78 17.50
CA VAL A 603 -0.90 0.52 18.76
C VAL A 603 0.08 0.40 19.94
N GLY A 604 1.17 -0.36 19.78
CA GLY A 604 2.17 -0.54 20.82
C GLY A 604 2.91 0.75 21.19
N ALA A 605 3.26 1.56 20.20
CA ALA A 605 3.91 2.86 20.41
C ALA A 605 3.01 3.81 21.22
N ILE A 606 1.71 3.88 20.90
CA ILE A 606 0.77 4.70 21.67
C ILE A 606 0.52 4.12 23.07
N GLU A 607 0.54 2.81 23.26
CA GLU A 607 0.41 2.21 24.59
C GLU A 607 1.63 2.53 25.48
N ILE A 608 2.85 2.49 24.93
CA ILE A 608 4.06 2.93 25.64
C ILE A 608 3.92 4.41 26.05
N LEU A 609 3.46 5.27 25.14
CA LEU A 609 3.25 6.69 25.45
C LEU A 609 2.15 6.90 26.51
N ALA A 610 1.13 6.04 26.53
CA ALA A 610 0.11 6.05 27.57
C ALA A 610 0.71 5.67 28.94
N TRP A 611 1.57 4.66 29.00
CA TRP A 611 2.29 4.29 30.23
C TRP A 611 3.22 5.41 30.71
N VAL A 612 3.98 6.04 29.80
CA VAL A 612 4.82 7.20 30.14
C VAL A 612 3.97 8.32 30.73
N SER A 613 2.79 8.57 30.16
CA SER A 613 1.91 9.61 30.64
C SER A 613 1.25 9.26 31.99
N GLN A 614 0.92 7.98 32.23
CA GLN A 614 0.43 7.46 33.53
C GLN A 614 1.45 7.65 34.67
N LEU A 615 2.75 7.50 34.38
CA LEU A 615 3.81 7.76 35.36
C LEU A 615 3.77 9.18 35.93
N PHE A 616 3.22 10.13 35.18
CA PHE A 616 3.05 11.53 35.60
C PHE A 616 1.60 11.84 35.98
N GLY A 617 0.85 10.87 36.51
CA GLY A 617 -0.46 11.06 37.13
C GLY A 617 -1.62 11.27 36.15
N ALA A 618 -1.40 11.02 34.85
CA ALA A 618 -2.48 11.06 33.88
C ALA A 618 -3.32 9.77 33.98
N ASN A 619 -4.57 9.92 34.42
CA ASN A 619 -5.55 8.84 34.35
C ASN A 619 -6.14 8.79 32.94
N PHE A 620 -5.49 8.02 32.07
CA PHE A 620 -6.17 7.50 30.88
C PHE A 620 -7.04 6.34 31.33
N GLY A 621 -8.25 6.66 31.80
CA GLY A 621 -9.34 5.77 31.47
C GLY A 621 -9.41 5.82 29.96
N VAL A 622 -8.85 4.81 29.27
CA VAL A 622 -8.95 4.68 27.81
C VAL A 622 -10.36 5.11 27.47
N GLU A 623 -10.50 6.18 26.68
CA GLU A 623 -11.81 6.59 26.18
C GLU A 623 -12.33 5.36 25.44
N ARG A 624 -13.08 4.52 26.16
CA ARG A 624 -14.08 3.70 25.53
C ARG A 624 -14.95 4.77 24.91
N LEU A 625 -14.77 5.00 23.61
CA LEU A 625 -15.91 5.28 22.78
C LEU A 625 -16.87 4.17 23.18
N ALA A 626 -17.75 4.47 24.14
CA ALA A 626 -18.84 3.62 24.46
C ALA A 626 -19.44 3.39 23.09
N VAL A 627 -19.34 2.15 22.60
CA VAL A 627 -20.18 1.71 21.52
C VAL A 627 -21.54 1.97 22.12
N ARG A 628 -22.11 3.13 21.77
CA ARG A 628 -23.48 3.44 22.11
C ARG A 628 -24.18 2.28 21.43
N GLU A 629 -24.67 1.35 22.25
CA GLU A 629 -25.84 0.54 21.91
C GLU A 629 -27.02 1.51 21.74
N LYS A 630 -26.90 2.53 20.89
CA LYS A 630 -28.03 2.89 20.09
C LYS A 630 -28.20 1.67 19.22
N GLY A 631 -29.20 0.87 19.55
CA GLY A 631 -29.75 -0.13 18.67
C GLY A 631 -30.20 0.55 17.39
N ASN A 632 -29.25 0.96 16.55
CA ASN A 632 -29.47 1.07 15.13
C ASN A 632 -29.82 -0.35 14.75
N GLN A 633 -31.12 -0.60 14.68
CA GLN A 633 -31.65 -1.79 14.06
C GLN A 633 -30.95 -1.82 12.71
N LEU A 634 -30.07 -2.81 12.51
CA LEU A 634 -29.56 -3.05 11.17
C LEU A 634 -30.80 -3.12 10.26
N PRO A 635 -30.76 -2.50 9.06
CA PRO A 635 -31.80 -2.66 8.08
C PRO A 635 -32.16 -4.14 7.97
N ASN A 636 -33.42 -4.43 7.62
CA ASN A 636 -33.90 -5.80 7.48
C ASN A 636 -32.85 -6.65 6.74
N SER A 637 -32.42 -7.77 7.34
CA SER A 637 -31.30 -8.58 6.82
C SER A 637 -31.51 -8.99 5.36
N LYS A 638 -32.78 -9.11 4.93
CA LYS A 638 -33.15 -9.35 3.53
C LYS A 638 -32.69 -8.23 2.59
N ILE A 639 -32.82 -6.96 2.99
CA ILE A 639 -32.38 -5.79 2.19
C ILE A 639 -30.86 -5.79 2.07
N ILE A 640 -30.16 -6.09 3.18
CA ILE A 640 -28.69 -6.16 3.19
C ILE A 640 -28.20 -7.29 2.27
N VAL A 641 -28.79 -8.48 2.37
CA VAL A 641 -28.45 -9.61 1.50
C VAL A 641 -28.74 -9.27 0.04
N ALA A 642 -29.91 -8.66 -0.26
CA ALA A 642 -30.23 -8.21 -1.61
C ALA A 642 -29.21 -7.19 -2.14
N ALA A 643 -28.78 -6.23 -1.32
CA ALA A 643 -27.75 -5.27 -1.71
C ALA A 643 -26.41 -5.96 -2.04
N PHE A 644 -25.97 -6.93 -1.24
CA PHE A 644 -24.76 -7.69 -1.55
C PHE A 644 -24.89 -8.52 -2.82
N ILE A 645 -26.04 -9.17 -3.04
CA ILE A 645 -26.31 -9.91 -4.29
C ILE A 645 -26.27 -8.96 -5.49
N VAL A 646 -26.88 -7.77 -5.39
CA VAL A 646 -26.87 -6.77 -6.48
C VAL A 646 -25.44 -6.29 -6.76
N ILE A 647 -24.66 -5.95 -5.73
CA ILE A 647 -23.27 -5.51 -5.90
C ILE A 647 -22.40 -6.65 -6.46
N GLY A 648 -22.57 -7.87 -5.97
CA GLY A 648 -21.86 -9.05 -6.47
C GLY A 648 -22.28 -9.47 -7.88
N ALA A 649 -23.49 -9.08 -8.31
CA ALA A 649 -23.97 -9.25 -9.67
C ALA A 649 -23.49 -8.13 -10.62
N LEU A 650 -22.93 -7.02 -10.13
CA LEU A 650 -22.50 -5.90 -10.99
C LEU A 650 -21.57 -6.32 -12.14
N PRO A 651 -20.57 -7.21 -11.96
CA PRO A 651 -19.76 -7.63 -13.09
C PRO A 651 -20.55 -8.35 -14.19
N TRP A 652 -21.54 -9.16 -13.82
CA TRP A 652 -22.43 -9.75 -14.81
C TRP A 652 -23.38 -8.71 -15.41
N LEU A 653 -23.99 -7.85 -14.58
CA LEU A 653 -24.93 -6.81 -15.03
C LEU A 653 -24.27 -5.71 -15.89
N ALA A 654 -22.96 -5.55 -15.80
CA ALA A 654 -22.22 -4.63 -16.65
C ALA A 654 -22.13 -5.10 -18.10
N GLN A 655 -22.30 -6.41 -18.36
CA GLN A 655 -22.40 -6.95 -19.71
C GLN A 655 -23.69 -6.50 -20.39
N GLY A 656 -23.61 -6.18 -21.67
CA GLY A 656 -24.72 -5.64 -22.44
C GLY A 656 -25.20 -4.25 -21.99
N PHE A 657 -24.49 -3.59 -21.07
CA PHE A 657 -24.82 -2.21 -20.67
C PHE A 657 -24.61 -1.22 -21.82
N ALA A 658 -23.52 -1.39 -22.57
CA ALA A 658 -23.25 -0.63 -23.79
C ALA A 658 -23.65 -1.45 -25.03
N GLN A 659 -24.21 -0.78 -26.03
CA GLN A 659 -24.39 -1.38 -27.35
C GLN A 659 -23.04 -1.51 -28.06
N SER A 660 -22.88 -2.54 -28.89
CA SER A 660 -21.66 -2.70 -29.70
C SER A 660 -21.42 -1.45 -30.53
N ARG A 661 -20.29 -0.80 -30.29
CA ARG A 661 -19.93 0.48 -30.90
C ARG A 661 -19.45 0.32 -32.33
N TYR A 662 -18.86 -0.82 -32.65
CA TYR A 662 -18.21 -1.12 -33.92
C TYR A 662 -18.95 -2.29 -34.59
N ILE A 663 -19.78 -1.96 -35.57
CA ILE A 663 -20.65 -2.91 -36.29
C ILE A 663 -20.55 -2.76 -37.81
N SER A 664 -19.63 -1.93 -38.28
CA SER A 664 -19.48 -1.62 -39.70
C SER A 664 -18.99 -2.85 -40.46
N SER A 665 -19.57 -3.13 -41.63
CA SER A 665 -19.04 -4.19 -42.49
C SER A 665 -17.71 -3.76 -43.12
N ALA A 666 -16.87 -4.73 -43.50
CA ALA A 666 -15.63 -4.44 -44.21
C ALA A 666 -15.87 -3.60 -45.48
N GLU A 667 -17.00 -3.81 -46.17
CA GLU A 667 -17.40 -3.02 -47.34
C GLU A 667 -17.71 -1.56 -46.97
N GLN A 668 -18.42 -1.32 -45.87
CA GLN A 668 -18.73 0.03 -45.38
C GLN A 668 -17.45 0.77 -44.97
N LEU A 669 -16.55 0.09 -44.24
CA LEU A 669 -15.24 0.63 -43.89
C LEU A 669 -14.41 0.96 -45.12
N THR A 670 -14.41 0.06 -46.10
CA THR A 670 -13.70 0.25 -47.37
C THR A 670 -14.22 1.48 -48.10
N GLN A 671 -15.54 1.63 -48.23
CA GLN A 671 -16.14 2.81 -48.85
C GLN A 671 -15.79 4.11 -48.11
N GLN A 672 -15.83 4.08 -46.78
CA GLN A 672 -15.51 5.24 -45.95
C GLN A 672 -14.05 5.67 -46.11
N VAL A 673 -13.12 4.71 -46.15
CA VAL A 673 -11.70 4.99 -46.30
C VAL A 673 -11.36 5.40 -47.73
N ILE A 674 -11.94 4.77 -48.75
CA ILE A 674 -11.74 5.16 -50.17
C ILE A 674 -12.25 6.59 -50.42
N ALA A 675 -13.35 6.98 -49.77
CA ALA A 675 -13.87 8.34 -49.86
C ALA A 675 -12.89 9.39 -49.27
N HIS A 676 -12.06 8.98 -48.31
CA HIS A 676 -11.01 9.82 -47.72
C HIS A 676 -9.70 9.76 -48.51
N ASP A 677 -9.27 8.56 -48.91
CA ASP A 677 -8.07 8.29 -49.69
C ASP A 677 -8.34 7.22 -50.77
N SER A 678 -8.41 7.67 -52.02
CA SER A 678 -8.65 6.79 -53.18
C SER A 678 -7.57 5.73 -53.39
N ALA A 679 -6.35 5.93 -52.89
CA ALA A 679 -5.26 4.95 -53.02
C ALA A 679 -5.51 3.68 -52.20
N ALA A 680 -6.37 3.76 -51.16
CA ALA A 680 -6.74 2.60 -50.35
C ALA A 680 -7.44 1.49 -51.14
N ALA A 681 -8.11 1.83 -52.26
CA ALA A 681 -8.81 0.86 -53.10
C ALA A 681 -7.85 -0.18 -53.72
N GLU A 682 -6.67 0.27 -54.16
CA GLU A 682 -5.66 -0.60 -54.75
C GLU A 682 -5.01 -1.49 -53.69
N PHE A 683 -4.71 -0.94 -52.50
CA PHE A 683 -4.14 -1.69 -51.39
C PHE A 683 -5.07 -2.81 -50.89
N LEU A 684 -6.36 -2.51 -50.69
CA LEU A 684 -7.34 -3.48 -50.20
C LEU A 684 -7.64 -4.62 -51.18
N SER A 685 -7.21 -4.52 -52.44
CA SER A 685 -7.33 -5.61 -53.42
C SER A 685 -6.31 -6.73 -53.21
N GLN A 686 -5.31 -6.54 -52.34
CA GLN A 686 -4.27 -7.51 -52.05
C GLN A 686 -4.77 -8.61 -51.09
N PRO A 687 -4.28 -9.87 -51.23
CA PRO A 687 -4.79 -11.01 -50.48
C PRO A 687 -4.58 -10.92 -48.96
N ASP A 688 -3.50 -10.29 -48.49
CA ASP A 688 -3.16 -10.18 -47.05
C ASP A 688 -3.47 -8.80 -46.45
N ALA A 689 -4.17 -7.94 -47.20
CA ALA A 689 -4.64 -6.66 -46.70
C ALA A 689 -5.86 -6.85 -45.78
N GLN A 690 -5.81 -6.22 -44.61
CA GLN A 690 -6.92 -6.18 -43.66
C GLN A 690 -7.32 -4.75 -43.36
N ILE A 691 -8.62 -4.56 -43.13
CA ILE A 691 -9.22 -3.35 -42.60
C ILE A 691 -9.92 -3.69 -41.30
N ILE A 692 -9.61 -2.95 -40.24
CA ILE A 692 -10.24 -3.11 -38.92
C ILE A 692 -10.71 -1.75 -38.40
N GLU A 693 -11.82 -1.75 -37.68
CA GLU A 693 -12.27 -0.60 -36.88
C GLU A 693 -12.21 -0.93 -35.38
N GLY A 694 -11.99 0.07 -34.55
CA GLY A 694 -12.05 -0.09 -33.09
C GLY A 694 -11.57 1.14 -32.32
N ARG A 695 -11.39 0.99 -31.00
CA ARG A 695 -10.82 2.02 -30.13
C ARG A 695 -9.30 1.90 -30.08
N LEU A 696 -8.57 2.96 -30.36
CA LEU A 696 -7.12 2.97 -30.20
C LEU A 696 -6.71 3.12 -28.73
N LEU A 697 -5.96 2.16 -28.18
CA LEU A 697 -5.48 2.17 -26.81
C LEU A 697 -3.94 2.13 -26.74
N TYR A 698 -3.41 2.89 -25.78
CA TYR A 698 -2.00 2.93 -25.37
C TYR A 698 -0.97 3.12 -26.50
N PRO A 699 -1.07 4.16 -27.34
CA PRO A 699 -0.07 4.42 -28.36
C PRO A 699 1.30 4.74 -27.75
N ARG A 700 2.34 4.11 -28.29
CA ARG A 700 3.73 4.31 -27.86
C ARG A 700 4.67 4.33 -29.05
N PHE A 701 5.53 5.33 -29.13
CA PHE A 701 6.60 5.36 -30.12
C PHE A 701 7.87 4.72 -29.57
N PHE A 702 8.52 3.90 -30.39
CA PHE A 702 9.82 3.33 -30.12
C PHE A 702 10.73 3.57 -31.32
N ARG A 703 11.95 4.03 -31.06
CA ARG A 703 12.97 4.10 -32.11
C ARG A 703 13.47 2.70 -32.45
N ARG A 704 14.24 2.62 -33.53
CA ARG A 704 15.05 1.45 -33.85
C ARG A 704 15.83 0.96 -32.62
N ASN A 705 15.71 -0.34 -32.36
CA ASN A 705 16.27 -1.10 -31.24
C ASN A 705 15.74 -0.73 -29.84
N ASP A 706 14.74 0.16 -29.74
CA ASP A 706 14.07 0.48 -28.47
C ASP A 706 12.80 -0.35 -28.27
N GLY A 707 12.44 -0.60 -27.01
CA GLY A 707 11.22 -1.33 -26.60
C GLY A 707 11.03 -1.30 -25.09
N ILE A 708 9.97 -1.95 -24.60
CA ILE A 708 9.78 -2.19 -23.16
C ILE A 708 10.50 -3.48 -22.77
N PHE A 709 11.44 -3.37 -21.83
CA PHE A 709 12.14 -4.52 -21.27
C PHE A 709 11.25 -5.23 -20.23
N SER A 710 10.91 -6.48 -20.50
CA SER A 710 10.12 -7.36 -19.64
C SER A 710 10.46 -8.80 -19.99
N THR A 711 10.23 -9.75 -19.08
CA THR A 711 10.42 -11.19 -19.35
C THR A 711 9.48 -11.66 -20.48
N THR A 712 8.29 -11.09 -20.55
CA THR A 712 7.26 -11.41 -21.55
C THR A 712 6.64 -10.12 -22.11
N PRO A 713 7.39 -9.34 -22.91
CA PRO A 713 6.88 -8.07 -23.41
C PRO A 713 5.73 -8.28 -24.40
N TRP A 714 4.72 -7.41 -24.35
CA TRP A 714 3.69 -7.37 -25.39
C TRP A 714 4.36 -7.19 -26.75
N LEU A 715 3.92 -7.96 -27.74
CA LEU A 715 4.58 -8.04 -29.05
C LEU A 715 4.79 -6.69 -29.72
N ILE A 716 3.80 -5.80 -29.59
CA ILE A 716 3.82 -4.43 -30.12
C ILE A 716 4.88 -3.52 -29.48
N TYR A 717 5.40 -3.88 -28.30
CA TYR A 717 6.38 -3.10 -27.54
C TYR A 717 7.75 -3.76 -27.45
N LYS A 718 7.95 -4.95 -28.03
CA LYS A 718 9.26 -5.61 -28.14
C LYS A 718 10.20 -4.79 -29.01
N ALA A 719 11.49 -4.76 -28.67
CA ALA A 719 12.51 -4.10 -29.48
C ALA A 719 12.55 -4.66 -30.90
N ARG A 720 12.66 -3.77 -31.90
CA ARG A 720 12.73 -4.09 -33.33
C ARG A 720 13.76 -3.23 -34.02
N ASP A 721 14.26 -3.68 -35.16
CA ASP A 721 15.31 -3.02 -35.93
C ASP A 721 14.82 -1.82 -36.77
N PHE A 722 13.59 -1.34 -36.55
CA PHE A 722 13.04 -0.13 -37.14
C PHE A 722 12.22 0.69 -36.13
N SER A 723 11.99 1.96 -36.45
CA SER A 723 11.17 2.88 -35.64
C SER A 723 9.68 2.64 -35.90
N ARG A 724 8.85 2.65 -34.85
CA ARG A 724 7.42 2.34 -34.97
C ARG A 724 6.57 2.91 -33.85
N PHE A 725 5.28 2.99 -34.09
CA PHE A 725 4.26 2.97 -33.06
C PHE A 725 3.79 1.55 -32.78
N GLY A 726 3.62 1.22 -31.49
CA GLY A 726 2.82 0.08 -31.06
C GLY A 726 1.57 0.58 -30.35
N PHE A 727 0.42 -0.04 -30.61
CA PHE A 727 -0.84 0.23 -29.91
C PHE A 727 -1.80 -0.97 -30.03
N ILE A 728 -2.88 -0.92 -29.26
CA ILE A 728 -3.98 -1.88 -29.35
C ILE A 728 -5.15 -1.21 -30.08
N VAL A 729 -5.79 -1.92 -30.99
CA VAL A 729 -7.13 -1.57 -31.50
C VAL A 729 -8.13 -2.51 -30.85
N LEU A 730 -9.02 -1.94 -30.05
CA LEU A 730 -10.00 -2.68 -29.27
C LEU A 730 -11.35 -2.74 -30.00
N ASN A 731 -11.79 -3.94 -30.33
CA ASN A 731 -13.13 -4.25 -30.82
C ASN A 731 -13.60 -5.58 -30.19
N ASP A 732 -14.05 -6.56 -30.98
CA ASP A 732 -14.36 -7.93 -30.56
C ASP A 732 -13.10 -8.69 -30.08
N ARG A 733 -11.92 -8.16 -30.43
CA ARG A 733 -10.60 -8.61 -30.00
C ARG A 733 -9.73 -7.41 -29.61
N ALA A 734 -8.68 -7.68 -28.84
CA ALA A 734 -7.59 -6.73 -28.62
C ALA A 734 -6.53 -6.96 -29.71
N GLU A 735 -6.68 -6.31 -30.87
CA GLU A 735 -5.75 -6.47 -31.99
C GLU A 735 -4.46 -5.69 -31.73
N SER A 736 -3.33 -6.40 -31.85
CA SER A 736 -1.99 -5.84 -31.74
C SER A 736 -1.60 -5.15 -33.05
N VAL A 737 -1.38 -3.84 -33.02
CA VAL A 737 -1.05 -3.06 -34.22
C VAL A 737 0.33 -2.43 -34.10
N ILE A 738 1.11 -2.56 -35.18
CA ILE A 738 2.41 -1.89 -35.34
C ILE A 738 2.31 -0.98 -36.55
N PHE A 739 2.65 0.29 -36.37
CA PHE A 739 2.70 1.28 -37.45
C PHE A 739 4.14 1.77 -37.62
N PRO A 740 4.87 1.33 -38.67
CA PRO A 740 6.19 1.83 -38.98
C PRO A 740 6.17 3.36 -39.16
N ALA A 741 7.08 4.07 -38.48
CA ALA A 741 7.14 5.52 -38.55
C ALA A 741 8.54 6.00 -38.17
N ASP A 742 9.14 6.87 -38.98
CA ASP A 742 10.48 7.39 -38.70
C ASP A 742 10.50 8.49 -37.64
N SER A 743 9.37 9.17 -37.46
CA SER A 743 9.22 10.26 -36.50
C SER A 743 8.00 10.08 -35.60
N PRO A 744 8.04 10.58 -34.36
CA PRO A 744 6.92 10.46 -33.44
C PRO A 744 5.76 11.39 -33.84
N ILE A 745 4.60 10.79 -34.14
CA ILE A 745 3.30 11.45 -34.33
C ILE A 745 2.40 11.29 -33.09
N LYS A 746 1.44 12.20 -32.89
CA LYS A 746 0.54 12.17 -31.72
C LYS A 746 -0.80 11.52 -32.08
N LEU A 747 -0.85 10.20 -31.99
CA LEU A 747 -2.10 9.43 -32.08
C LEU A 747 -3.00 9.70 -30.87
N THR A 748 -4.31 9.78 -31.09
CA THR A 748 -5.27 10.09 -30.02
C THR A 748 -5.68 8.82 -29.29
N HIS A 749 -5.23 8.66 -28.04
CA HIS A 749 -5.66 7.58 -27.16
C HIS A 749 -7.15 7.66 -26.85
N GLY A 750 -7.83 6.51 -26.91
CA GLY A 750 -9.26 6.37 -26.61
C GLY A 750 -10.18 6.81 -27.75
N ALA A 751 -9.63 7.28 -28.87
CA ALA A 751 -10.40 7.64 -30.06
C ALA A 751 -10.73 6.42 -30.92
N ASP A 752 -11.81 6.54 -31.67
CA ASP A 752 -12.24 5.55 -32.64
C ASP A 752 -11.37 5.67 -33.90
N VAL A 753 -10.93 4.53 -34.42
CA VAL A 753 -9.94 4.45 -35.50
C VAL A 753 -10.30 3.35 -36.49
N ILE A 754 -9.99 3.59 -37.77
CA ILE A 754 -9.97 2.60 -38.84
C ILE A 754 -8.52 2.40 -39.24
N VAL A 755 -8.05 1.16 -39.23
CA VAL A 755 -6.68 0.80 -39.57
C VAL A 755 -6.67 -0.13 -40.77
N LEU A 756 -5.87 0.22 -41.78
CA LEU A 756 -5.56 -0.64 -42.91
C LEU A 756 -4.12 -1.10 -42.79
N GLY A 757 -3.88 -2.39 -43.00
CA GLY A 757 -2.55 -2.95 -42.86
C GLY A 757 -2.43 -4.35 -43.42
N CYS A 758 -1.21 -4.88 -43.37
CA CYS A 758 -0.91 -6.26 -43.76
C CYS A 758 -0.98 -7.17 -42.54
N ARG A 759 -1.76 -8.26 -42.64
CA ARG A 759 -1.84 -9.23 -41.55
C ARG A 759 -0.52 -10.00 -41.47
N GLN A 760 0.19 -9.83 -40.36
CA GLN A 760 1.33 -10.67 -39.99
C GLN A 760 0.85 -11.77 -39.04
N LYS A 761 1.71 -12.77 -38.77
CA LYS A 761 1.36 -13.94 -37.95
C LYS A 761 0.67 -13.57 -36.62
N ASP A 762 1.23 -12.61 -35.90
CA ASP A 762 0.83 -12.27 -34.53
C ASP A 762 0.42 -10.79 -34.33
N TYR A 763 0.45 -9.97 -35.39
CA TYR A 763 0.08 -8.54 -35.32
C TYR A 763 -0.40 -8.02 -36.68
N LEU A 764 -1.05 -6.86 -36.69
CA LEU A 764 -1.36 -6.12 -37.91
C LEU A 764 -0.29 -5.04 -38.14
N GLU A 765 0.37 -5.08 -39.30
CA GLU A 765 1.28 -4.02 -39.71
C GLU A 765 0.51 -2.93 -40.45
N ALA A 766 0.19 -1.84 -39.74
CA ALA A 766 -0.58 -0.73 -40.27
C ALA A 766 0.18 0.05 -41.35
N ARG A 767 -0.53 0.36 -42.44
CA ARG A 767 -0.10 1.23 -43.55
C ARG A 767 -0.83 2.57 -43.52
N LEU A 768 -2.11 2.56 -43.14
CA LEU A 768 -2.95 3.74 -42.98
C LEU A 768 -3.72 3.65 -41.65
N ILE A 769 -3.71 4.74 -40.90
CA ILE A 769 -4.51 4.95 -39.69
C ILE A 769 -5.41 6.14 -39.98
N TYR A 770 -6.72 5.96 -39.86
CA TYR A 770 -7.72 7.02 -40.09
C TYR A 770 -8.59 7.18 -38.85
N PHE A 771 -8.74 8.41 -38.36
CA PHE A 771 -9.62 8.79 -37.25
C PHE A 771 -10.85 9.53 -37.82
N PRO A 772 -11.99 8.86 -38.03
CA PRO A 772 -13.13 9.46 -38.72
C PRO A 772 -13.71 10.68 -38.01
N GLU A 773 -13.80 10.64 -36.68
CA GLU A 773 -14.34 11.75 -35.88
C GLU A 773 -13.43 12.98 -35.85
N LEU A 774 -12.11 12.77 -35.98
CA LEU A 774 -11.11 13.84 -35.98
C LEU A 774 -10.79 14.32 -37.39
N ASN A 775 -11.19 13.56 -38.42
CA ASN A 775 -10.79 13.74 -39.81
C ASN A 775 -9.25 13.82 -39.98
N GLU A 776 -8.54 12.97 -39.23
CA GLU A 776 -7.07 12.88 -39.25
C GLU A 776 -6.64 11.52 -39.83
N SER A 777 -5.61 11.50 -40.68
CA SER A 777 -5.04 10.26 -41.21
C SER A 777 -3.51 10.27 -41.18
N TYR A 778 -2.92 9.11 -40.92
CA TYR A 778 -1.47 8.89 -40.87
C TYR A 778 -1.11 7.70 -41.75
N GLN A 779 -0.07 7.85 -42.56
CA GLN A 779 0.33 6.90 -43.60
C GLN A 779 1.82 6.60 -43.54
N THR A 780 2.21 5.37 -43.88
CA THR A 780 3.61 5.01 -44.12
C THR A 780 4.12 5.57 -45.45
N GLU A 781 5.42 5.68 -45.66
CA GLU A 781 5.98 6.20 -46.93
C GLU A 781 5.57 5.38 -48.17
N ASP A 782 5.39 4.06 -48.02
CA ASP A 782 4.97 3.16 -49.09
C ASP A 782 3.64 2.45 -48.72
N VAL A 783 2.53 3.19 -48.77
CA VAL A 783 1.18 2.69 -48.44
C VAL A 783 0.76 1.54 -49.38
N LEU A 784 1.25 1.54 -50.62
CA LEU A 784 0.86 0.58 -51.66
C LEU A 784 1.78 -0.64 -51.73
N ALA A 785 2.87 -0.67 -50.94
CA ALA A 785 3.77 -1.81 -50.88
C ALA A 785 2.98 -3.13 -50.70
N PRO A 786 3.27 -4.16 -51.52
CA PRO A 786 2.57 -5.42 -51.42
C PRO A 786 2.78 -6.06 -50.03
N CYS A 787 1.71 -6.59 -49.44
CA CYS A 787 1.82 -7.39 -48.23
C CYS A 787 2.70 -8.61 -48.51
N GLN A 788 3.86 -8.67 -47.85
CA GLN A 788 4.75 -9.83 -47.89
C GLN A 788 4.43 -10.76 -46.71
N PRO A 789 4.35 -12.08 -46.94
CA PRO A 789 4.01 -13.06 -45.91
C PRO A 789 5.09 -13.27 -44.85
#